data_AF-A0A673MNC5-F1
#
_entry.id   AF-A0A673MNC5-F1
#
_cell.length_a   1.000
_cell.length_b   1.000
_cell.length_c   1.000
_cell.angle_alpha   90.00
_cell.angle_beta   90.00
_cell.angle_gamma   90.00
#
_symmetry.space_group_name_H-M   'P 1'
#
loop_
_entity.id
_entity.type
_entity.pdbx_description
1 polymer ?
#
loop_
_entity_poly.entity_id
_entity_poly.type
_entity_poly.pdbx_seq_one_letter_code
_entity_poly.pdbx_strand_id
1 'polypeptide(L)'
;MSKRLRNSEVCADCSSSDPHWASVNRGVLICDECCGVHRSLGRHNSQVRHLSNTAWPPTQLQMVQTLYNNGANAIWEHTLLDPSSITSGKRKPNPQDKVHPNKTEFVKSKYQMLAFVHRLPCRDDDTTAAADLSKQLHSSVRTGNLETCLRLLSLGAQANYFHPEKGNTPLHIAAKAGQVCQAELLCVYGADPGAPDSNGKTPIHYARQAGHQDLADRLVEVQYELTDRLAFYLCGRKPGESDSLELTEFAKAAKRKLQSLSDHLFEELAMDVYDEVDRRETDAVWLATQNHSTLVTETTVVPFLPVNPEYSSTRNQGRQKLARFNAHEFATLVIDILSDAKRRQQGSSVSSPKDNVDVFFKSVGSRHGSESQEMDQPDYDSVASDEDTDTDLRVSKADRAKSLDSDLSDGPISVQEFLEVKNALSASEAKIQELMKTNSNLSEELRLMQKKLQSLQSENSSLRRQVSTQQPYQAPGGPDHPNPSSLSSSSSSSALKRHLSARASRPMSMYETGSGLKPFLPKGETPYPEETFPTLQPFPTYVSKNLPLAFSPSFSSPCFSNVAASKFDKQSSVSDGDYDNTVNGSDMDDSGFGRRCRLRSSGWMGESGSIPELDDHESEPDPSLPSTEDVIRKTEQITKNIQELLRAAQENKHESFIPCAERIHVAVNEMAALFPKRPRSETVRSSLRSLTSSANRLQSECKKAPPLESSSAADVQLVTQQVIQCAYDIAKAAKQLVTITTKENN
;
A
#
# COMPACT_ATOMS: atom_id res chain seq x y z
N MET A 1 17.36 15.51 -45.24
CA MET A 1 17.71 15.07 -43.88
C MET A 1 16.52 14.35 -43.27
N SER A 2 16.66 13.12 -42.79
CA SER A 2 15.52 12.32 -42.31
C SER A 2 15.31 12.52 -40.81
N LYS A 3 14.14 13.03 -40.41
CA LYS A 3 13.76 13.11 -38.99
C LYS A 3 13.48 11.70 -38.47
N ARG A 4 14.29 11.19 -37.54
CA ARG A 4 14.06 9.90 -36.87
C ARG A 4 12.86 9.98 -35.91
N LEU A 5 11.65 9.95 -36.46
CA LEU A 5 10.46 9.52 -35.74
C LEU A 5 10.56 8.00 -35.51
N ARG A 6 11.17 7.60 -34.39
CA ARG A 6 11.16 6.24 -33.83
C ARG A 6 11.82 6.22 -32.46
N ASN A 7 11.01 6.11 -31.40
CA ASN A 7 11.40 5.57 -30.08
C ASN A 7 10.23 5.55 -29.07
N SER A 8 9.15 6.32 -29.26
CA SER A 8 8.18 6.68 -28.20
C SER A 8 7.52 5.55 -27.39
N GLU A 9 7.54 4.30 -27.85
CA GLU A 9 6.68 3.21 -27.35
C GLU A 9 7.45 1.87 -27.14
N VAL A 10 8.75 1.91 -26.79
CA VAL A 10 9.55 0.68 -26.53
C VAL A 10 10.31 0.64 -25.20
N CYS A 11 10.42 -0.54 -24.59
CA CYS A 11 11.27 -0.77 -23.43
C CYS A 11 12.73 -0.41 -23.73
N ALA A 12 13.30 0.49 -22.93
CA ALA A 12 14.65 1.00 -23.10
C ALA A 12 15.74 -0.07 -22.99
N ASP A 13 15.46 -1.25 -22.42
CA ASP A 13 16.47 -2.29 -22.15
C ASP A 13 16.39 -3.52 -23.04
N CYS A 14 15.18 -3.95 -23.40
CA CYS A 14 14.97 -5.14 -24.24
C CYS A 14 14.17 -4.88 -25.53
N SER A 15 13.83 -3.62 -25.82
CA SER A 15 13.11 -3.19 -27.03
C SER A 15 11.72 -3.83 -27.23
N SER A 16 11.10 -4.38 -26.17
CA SER A 16 9.68 -4.76 -26.17
C SER A 16 8.81 -3.55 -26.52
N SER A 17 7.65 -3.75 -27.16
CA SER A 17 6.65 -2.68 -27.23
C SER A 17 6.07 -2.39 -25.83
N ASP A 18 5.34 -1.28 -25.75
CA ASP A 18 4.39 -0.95 -24.67
C ASP A 18 4.98 -0.99 -23.24
N PRO A 19 5.98 -0.14 -22.94
CA PRO A 19 6.55 -0.04 -21.59
C PRO A 19 5.57 0.62 -20.61
N HIS A 20 5.10 -0.13 -19.60
CA HIS A 20 4.16 0.37 -18.57
C HIS A 20 4.81 1.16 -17.43
N TRP A 21 6.14 1.13 -17.30
CA TRP A 21 6.90 1.71 -16.19
C TRP A 21 7.93 2.73 -16.68
N ALA A 22 8.36 3.60 -15.77
CA ALA A 22 9.46 4.52 -15.98
C ALA A 22 10.55 4.35 -14.91
N SER A 23 11.82 4.55 -15.32
CA SER A 23 12.93 4.83 -14.41
C SER A 23 13.17 6.35 -14.44
N VAL A 24 12.70 7.04 -13.40
CA VAL A 24 12.55 8.51 -13.36
C VAL A 24 13.93 9.20 -13.46
N ASN A 25 14.87 8.82 -12.60
CA ASN A 25 16.23 9.36 -12.59
C ASN A 25 17.05 8.99 -13.84
N ARG A 26 16.71 7.89 -14.53
CA ARG A 26 17.40 7.50 -15.77
C ARG A 26 16.75 8.10 -17.03
N GLY A 27 15.56 8.71 -16.92
CA GLY A 27 14.85 9.33 -18.04
C GLY A 27 14.39 8.34 -19.10
N VAL A 28 13.97 7.13 -18.71
CA VAL A 28 13.62 6.04 -19.64
C VAL A 28 12.34 5.29 -19.28
N LEU A 29 11.67 4.74 -20.29
CA LEU A 29 10.51 3.86 -20.16
C LEU A 29 10.93 2.39 -20.28
N ILE A 30 10.38 1.51 -19.44
CA ILE A 30 10.73 0.08 -19.33
C ILE A 30 9.48 -0.80 -19.23
N CYS A 31 9.54 -2.02 -19.77
CA CYS A 31 8.47 -3.01 -19.60
C CYS A 31 8.56 -3.73 -18.25
N ASP A 32 7.50 -4.45 -17.90
CA ASP A 32 7.31 -5.11 -16.60
C ASP A 32 8.46 -6.06 -16.22
N GLU A 33 8.97 -6.87 -17.16
CA GLU A 33 10.10 -7.77 -16.90
C GLU A 33 11.39 -7.02 -16.54
N CYS A 34 11.69 -5.91 -17.23
CA CYS A 34 12.85 -5.07 -16.93
C CYS A 34 12.63 -4.27 -15.64
N CYS A 35 11.40 -3.82 -15.37
CA CYS A 35 11.00 -3.21 -14.10
C CYS A 35 11.26 -4.13 -12.90
N GLY A 36 10.99 -5.44 -13.04
CA GLY A 36 11.32 -6.44 -12.01
C GLY A 36 12.80 -6.44 -11.63
N VAL A 37 13.70 -6.29 -12.62
CA VAL A 37 15.14 -6.14 -12.36
C VAL A 37 15.44 -4.77 -11.76
N HIS A 38 14.90 -3.67 -12.29
CA HIS A 38 15.14 -2.31 -11.77
C HIS A 38 14.78 -2.18 -10.29
N ARG A 39 13.65 -2.76 -9.86
CA ARG A 39 13.23 -2.81 -8.44
C ARG A 39 14.29 -3.50 -7.56
N SER A 40 14.97 -4.53 -8.07
CA SER A 40 16.04 -5.24 -7.35
C SER A 40 17.35 -4.44 -7.21
N LEU A 41 17.54 -3.36 -8.00
CA LEU A 41 18.71 -2.48 -7.89
C LEU A 41 18.54 -1.40 -6.80
N GLY A 42 17.30 -1.10 -6.40
CA GLY A 42 16.98 -0.05 -5.44
C GLY A 42 17.06 1.38 -6.00
N ARG A 43 16.48 2.33 -5.25
CA ARG A 43 16.22 3.72 -5.71
C ARG A 43 17.48 4.51 -6.07
N HIS A 44 18.59 4.26 -5.39
CA HIS A 44 19.90 4.85 -5.68
C HIS A 44 20.38 4.52 -7.12
N ASN A 45 20.01 3.34 -7.64
CA ASN A 45 20.25 2.96 -9.02
C ASN A 45 19.10 3.36 -9.97
N SER A 46 17.86 3.08 -9.59
CA SER A 46 16.66 3.36 -10.40
C SER A 46 15.45 3.68 -9.52
N GLN A 47 14.94 4.90 -9.63
CA GLN A 47 13.65 5.32 -9.06
C GLN A 47 12.53 4.86 -10.02
N VAL A 48 11.71 3.88 -9.62
CA VAL A 48 10.73 3.21 -10.49
C VAL A 48 9.32 3.74 -10.22
N ARG A 49 8.55 4.08 -11.27
CA ARG A 49 7.16 4.58 -11.16
C ARG A 49 6.29 4.04 -12.30
N HIS A 50 5.06 3.60 -12.01
CA HIS A 50 4.15 3.05 -13.02
C HIS A 50 3.38 4.17 -13.75
N LEU A 51 3.29 4.12 -15.08
CA LEU A 51 2.73 5.21 -15.89
C LEU A 51 1.23 5.48 -15.64
N SER A 52 0.38 4.45 -15.59
CA SER A 52 -1.06 4.58 -15.31
C SER A 52 -1.47 4.36 -13.85
N ASN A 53 -0.82 3.43 -13.13
CA ASN A 53 -1.30 2.94 -11.83
C ASN A 53 -0.71 3.68 -10.62
N THR A 54 0.03 4.76 -10.85
CA THR A 54 0.36 5.75 -9.81
C THR A 54 -0.06 7.13 -10.28
N ALA A 55 -0.47 8.01 -9.36
CA ALA A 55 -0.63 9.43 -9.70
C ALA A 55 0.75 10.03 -10.02
N TRP A 56 0.79 10.95 -10.99
CA TRP A 56 2.00 11.66 -11.40
C TRP A 56 1.81 13.17 -11.29
N PRO A 57 2.81 13.92 -10.78
CA PRO A 57 2.95 15.34 -11.09
C PRO A 57 3.09 15.49 -12.62
N PRO A 58 2.24 16.28 -13.31
CA PRO A 58 2.24 16.38 -14.77
C PRO A 58 3.61 16.83 -15.33
N THR A 59 4.27 17.74 -14.60
CA THR A 59 5.60 18.27 -14.87
C THR A 59 6.70 17.20 -14.80
N GLN A 60 6.64 16.31 -13.81
CA GLN A 60 7.58 15.19 -13.66
C GLN A 60 7.41 14.16 -14.77
N LEU A 61 6.17 13.81 -15.13
CA LEU A 61 5.89 12.91 -16.24
C LEU A 61 6.35 13.51 -17.58
N GLN A 62 6.08 14.81 -17.80
CA GLN A 62 6.57 15.55 -18.96
C GLN A 62 8.11 15.56 -19.02
N MET A 63 8.80 15.75 -17.89
CA MET A 63 10.26 15.71 -17.81
C MET A 63 10.81 14.34 -18.27
N VAL A 64 10.27 13.23 -17.73
CA VAL A 64 10.69 11.87 -18.11
C VAL A 64 10.38 11.57 -19.59
N GLN A 65 9.19 11.92 -20.06
CA GLN A 65 8.81 11.76 -21.47
C GLN A 65 9.70 12.60 -22.40
N THR A 66 10.10 13.80 -21.97
CA THR A 66 10.98 14.68 -22.77
C THR A 66 12.40 14.12 -22.84
N LEU A 67 12.95 13.62 -21.72
CA LEU A 67 14.25 12.93 -21.71
C LEU A 67 14.26 11.70 -22.62
N TYR A 68 13.26 10.84 -22.48
CA TYR A 68 13.15 9.59 -23.25
C TYR A 68 13.03 9.86 -24.76
N ASN A 69 12.14 10.77 -25.17
CA ASN A 69 11.94 11.12 -26.58
C ASN A 69 13.13 11.87 -27.20
N ASN A 70 13.91 12.63 -26.41
CA ASN A 70 15.17 13.23 -26.86
C ASN A 70 16.39 12.29 -26.74
N GLY A 71 16.17 11.00 -26.45
CA GLY A 71 17.21 9.99 -26.57
C GLY A 71 18.12 9.84 -25.36
N ALA A 72 17.66 10.13 -24.14
CA ALA A 72 18.40 9.87 -22.90
C ALA A 72 19.02 8.46 -22.82
N ASN A 73 18.38 7.45 -23.42
CA ASN A 73 18.92 6.09 -23.51
C ASN A 73 20.29 6.00 -24.22
N ALA A 74 20.66 6.95 -25.08
CA ALA A 74 21.96 7.02 -25.73
C ALA A 74 23.11 7.41 -24.79
N ILE A 75 22.82 7.98 -23.62
CA ILE A 75 23.81 8.15 -22.54
C ILE A 75 24.17 6.77 -21.97
N TRP A 76 23.14 5.95 -21.68
CA TRP A 76 23.27 4.63 -21.06
C TRP A 76 23.67 3.51 -22.02
N GLU A 77 23.62 3.72 -23.34
CA GLU A 77 23.96 2.74 -24.39
C GLU A 77 25.03 3.25 -25.38
N HIS A 78 25.80 4.28 -25.03
CA HIS A 78 26.73 4.95 -25.93
C HIS A 78 27.67 3.98 -26.68
N THR A 79 28.31 3.04 -25.97
CA THR A 79 29.23 2.07 -26.60
C THR A 79 28.53 0.87 -27.28
N LEU A 80 27.19 0.83 -27.27
CA LEU A 80 26.39 -0.07 -28.11
C LEU A 80 25.89 0.62 -29.40
N LEU A 81 25.95 1.95 -29.44
CA LEU A 81 25.58 2.78 -30.59
C LEU A 81 26.78 3.17 -31.48
N ASP A 82 28.00 3.09 -30.94
CA ASP A 82 29.26 3.30 -31.67
C ASP A 82 29.53 2.12 -32.64
N PRO A 83 29.66 2.36 -33.96
CA PRO A 83 29.92 1.30 -34.93
C PRO A 83 31.20 0.50 -34.71
N SER A 84 32.20 1.05 -34.00
CA SER A 84 33.50 0.40 -33.79
C SER A 84 33.45 -0.74 -32.76
N SER A 85 32.56 -0.65 -31.76
CA SER A 85 32.45 -1.57 -30.62
C SER A 85 31.42 -2.69 -30.79
N ILE A 86 30.60 -2.66 -31.86
CA ILE A 86 29.62 -3.71 -32.20
C ILE A 86 30.26 -5.10 -32.32
N THR A 87 31.55 -5.16 -32.67
CA THR A 87 32.36 -6.38 -32.76
C THR A 87 32.59 -7.09 -31.42
N SER A 88 32.37 -6.43 -30.28
CA SER A 88 32.71 -6.94 -28.94
C SER A 88 31.77 -8.02 -28.38
N GLY A 89 30.78 -8.50 -29.15
CA GLY A 89 29.79 -9.49 -28.72
C GLY A 89 28.75 -8.99 -27.70
N LYS A 90 28.97 -7.81 -27.10
CA LYS A 90 28.03 -7.12 -26.21
C LYS A 90 26.79 -6.69 -26.99
N ARG A 91 25.69 -7.42 -26.83
CA ARG A 91 24.40 -7.11 -27.45
C ARG A 91 23.33 -6.77 -26.42
N LYS A 92 22.39 -5.92 -26.83
CA LYS A 92 21.13 -5.68 -26.11
C LYS A 92 20.24 -6.95 -26.15
N PRO A 93 19.55 -7.32 -25.07
CA PRO A 93 18.63 -8.47 -25.09
C PRO A 93 17.41 -8.20 -25.96
N ASN A 94 16.82 -9.25 -26.50
CA ASN A 94 15.56 -9.20 -27.26
C ASN A 94 14.34 -9.19 -26.31
N PRO A 95 13.14 -8.83 -26.80
CA PRO A 95 11.91 -8.92 -26.01
C PRO A 95 11.62 -10.35 -25.52
N GLN A 96 12.04 -11.37 -26.26
CA GLN A 96 11.85 -12.79 -25.95
C GLN A 96 13.02 -13.44 -25.18
N ASP A 97 14.12 -12.73 -24.94
CA ASP A 97 15.23 -13.26 -24.13
C ASP A 97 14.76 -13.40 -22.66
N LYS A 98 15.22 -14.44 -21.94
CA LYS A 98 14.78 -14.71 -20.56
C LYS A 98 15.12 -13.55 -19.61
N VAL A 99 14.26 -13.30 -18.62
CA VAL A 99 14.52 -12.31 -17.55
C VAL A 99 15.88 -12.60 -16.90
N HIS A 100 16.04 -13.82 -16.38
CA HIS A 100 17.30 -14.32 -15.83
C HIS A 100 17.93 -15.38 -16.74
N PRO A 101 19.24 -15.32 -17.04
CA PRO A 101 20.17 -14.24 -16.67
C PRO A 101 20.09 -13.02 -17.60
N ASN A 102 19.60 -13.17 -18.84
CA ASN A 102 19.94 -12.26 -19.95
C ASN A 102 19.53 -10.80 -19.74
N LYS A 103 18.28 -10.53 -19.35
CA LYS A 103 17.83 -9.14 -19.07
C LYS A 103 18.40 -8.63 -17.75
N THR A 104 18.50 -9.47 -16.72
CA THR A 104 19.10 -9.14 -15.41
C THR A 104 20.54 -8.68 -15.54
N GLU A 105 21.37 -9.42 -16.26
CA GLU A 105 22.80 -9.13 -16.48
C GLU A 105 22.98 -7.86 -17.32
N PHE A 106 22.18 -7.68 -18.37
CA PHE A 106 22.23 -6.47 -19.20
C PHE A 106 21.83 -5.21 -18.41
N VAL A 107 20.74 -5.25 -17.67
CA VAL A 107 20.25 -4.12 -16.86
C VAL A 107 21.25 -3.74 -15.76
N LYS A 108 21.85 -4.73 -15.07
CA LYS A 108 22.95 -4.50 -14.13
C LYS A 108 24.17 -3.90 -14.82
N SER A 109 24.57 -4.45 -15.97
CA SER A 109 25.68 -3.91 -16.77
C SER A 109 25.45 -2.46 -17.16
N LYS A 110 24.23 -2.11 -17.57
CA LYS A 110 23.85 -0.80 -18.08
C LYS A 110 23.79 0.29 -17.01
N TYR A 111 23.13 0.03 -15.87
CA TYR A 111 22.83 1.07 -14.88
C TYR A 111 23.67 1.00 -13.59
N GLN A 112 24.05 -0.21 -13.16
CA GLN A 112 24.81 -0.44 -11.93
C GLN A 112 26.32 -0.48 -12.19
N MET A 113 26.76 -1.15 -13.26
CA MET A 113 28.17 -1.21 -13.66
C MET A 113 28.55 -0.14 -14.71
N LEU A 114 27.57 0.62 -15.21
CA LEU A 114 27.72 1.66 -16.24
C LEU A 114 28.54 1.24 -17.47
N ALA A 115 28.53 -0.05 -17.82
CA ALA A 115 29.45 -0.70 -18.75
C ALA A 115 29.32 -0.25 -20.22
N PHE A 116 28.36 0.63 -20.53
CA PHE A 116 28.10 1.14 -21.87
C PHE A 116 28.08 2.68 -22.00
N VAL A 117 28.37 3.43 -20.92
CA VAL A 117 28.46 4.90 -21.00
C VAL A 117 29.74 5.35 -21.72
N HIS A 118 29.78 6.58 -22.24
CA HIS A 118 30.98 7.11 -22.89
C HIS A 118 32.18 7.29 -21.94
N ARG A 119 31.90 7.71 -20.70
CA ARG A 119 32.87 7.97 -19.63
C ARG A 119 32.19 7.69 -18.30
N LEU A 120 32.87 6.98 -17.41
CA LEU A 120 32.40 6.76 -16.04
C LEU A 120 32.31 8.10 -15.28
N PRO A 121 31.53 8.17 -14.18
CA PRO A 121 31.56 9.32 -13.28
C PRO A 121 32.97 9.62 -12.77
N CYS A 122 33.22 10.87 -12.37
CA CYS A 122 34.38 11.17 -11.53
C CYS A 122 34.29 10.37 -10.22
N ARG A 123 35.43 9.94 -9.70
CA ARG A 123 35.53 9.38 -8.35
C ARG A 123 35.36 10.50 -7.34
N ASP A 124 34.85 10.20 -6.15
CA ASP A 124 34.55 11.19 -5.11
C ASP A 124 35.81 11.93 -4.62
N ASP A 125 36.97 11.28 -4.74
CA ASP A 125 38.30 11.88 -4.54
C ASP A 125 38.59 13.07 -5.49
N ASP A 126 38.04 13.05 -6.72
CA ASP A 126 38.25 14.05 -7.78
C ASP A 126 37.26 15.23 -7.66
N THR A 127 37.34 15.88 -6.51
CA THR A 127 36.58 17.09 -6.16
C THR A 127 36.70 18.22 -7.19
N THR A 128 37.81 18.27 -7.95
CA THR A 128 38.04 19.29 -8.98
C THR A 128 37.21 19.01 -10.23
N ALA A 129 37.24 17.78 -10.77
CA ALA A 129 36.39 17.42 -11.90
C ALA A 129 34.90 17.50 -11.54
N ALA A 130 34.52 17.05 -10.32
CA ALA A 130 33.15 17.18 -9.82
C ALA A 130 32.69 18.65 -9.76
N ALA A 131 33.54 19.56 -9.25
CA ALA A 131 33.22 20.99 -9.21
C ALA A 131 33.09 21.60 -10.61
N ASP A 132 33.96 21.26 -11.57
CA ASP A 132 33.90 21.80 -12.93
C ASP A 132 32.72 21.24 -13.76
N LEU A 133 32.33 19.99 -13.55
CA LEU A 133 31.08 19.43 -14.08
C LEU A 133 29.85 20.12 -13.46
N SER A 134 29.93 20.50 -12.18
CA SER A 134 28.85 21.18 -11.47
C SER A 134 28.69 22.66 -11.89
N LYS A 135 29.78 23.37 -12.19
CA LYS A 135 29.76 24.70 -12.84
C LYS A 135 29.13 24.65 -14.23
N GLN A 136 29.41 23.59 -15.00
CA GLN A 136 28.77 23.35 -16.30
C GLN A 136 27.27 23.08 -16.15
N LEU A 137 26.85 22.28 -15.16
CA LEU A 137 25.44 22.02 -14.87
C LEU A 137 24.71 23.32 -14.50
N HIS A 138 25.24 24.09 -13.55
CA HIS A 138 24.75 25.41 -13.13
C HIS A 138 24.51 26.36 -14.31
N SER A 139 25.43 26.36 -15.29
CA SER A 139 25.32 27.17 -16.51
C SER A 139 24.28 26.62 -17.51
N SER A 140 24.11 25.30 -17.58
CA SER A 140 23.31 24.60 -18.61
C SER A 140 21.81 24.62 -18.32
N VAL A 141 21.41 24.51 -17.05
CA VAL A 141 19.99 24.43 -16.61
C VAL A 141 19.19 25.71 -16.84
N ARG A 142 19.84 26.80 -17.27
CA ARG A 142 19.22 28.01 -17.82
C ARG A 142 18.52 27.77 -19.16
N THR A 143 18.75 26.62 -19.81
CA THR A 143 18.20 26.26 -21.13
C THR A 143 17.41 24.95 -21.05
N GLY A 144 16.49 24.73 -21.99
CA GLY A 144 15.63 23.53 -22.00
C GLY A 144 16.31 22.21 -22.40
N ASN A 145 17.65 22.16 -22.51
CA ASN A 145 18.35 20.93 -22.89
C ASN A 145 18.54 19.99 -21.69
N LEU A 146 17.53 19.14 -21.45
CA LEU A 146 17.54 18.10 -20.41
C LEU A 146 18.63 17.04 -20.65
N GLU A 147 18.93 16.71 -21.92
CA GLU A 147 19.90 15.65 -22.25
C GLU A 147 21.32 16.04 -21.81
N THR A 148 21.72 17.30 -22.04
CA THR A 148 23.00 17.84 -21.52
C THR A 148 23.05 17.81 -20.00
N CYS A 149 21.95 18.15 -19.32
CA CYS A 149 21.93 18.21 -17.85
C CYS A 149 21.94 16.80 -17.23
N LEU A 150 21.16 15.85 -17.78
CA LEU A 150 21.22 14.43 -17.39
C LEU A 150 22.62 13.84 -17.65
N ARG A 151 23.26 14.20 -18.77
CA ARG A 151 24.62 13.75 -19.09
C ARG A 151 25.65 14.28 -18.07
N LEU A 152 25.57 15.55 -17.68
CA LEU A 152 26.44 16.12 -16.64
C LEU A 152 26.21 15.45 -15.27
N LEU A 153 24.95 15.26 -14.87
CA LEU A 153 24.58 14.51 -13.66
C LEU A 153 25.14 13.07 -13.69
N SER A 154 25.06 12.40 -14.85
CA SER A 154 25.61 11.04 -15.04
C SER A 154 27.14 10.95 -15.01
N LEU A 155 27.85 12.09 -15.04
CA LEU A 155 29.30 12.19 -14.91
C LEU A 155 29.77 12.60 -13.51
N GLY A 156 28.85 12.87 -12.57
CA GLY A 156 29.17 13.32 -11.21
C GLY A 156 28.96 14.81 -10.92
N ALA A 157 28.26 15.56 -11.79
CA ALA A 157 27.81 16.91 -11.44
C ALA A 157 26.81 16.86 -10.28
N GLN A 158 26.98 17.73 -9.28
CA GLN A 158 26.13 17.78 -8.09
C GLN A 158 24.92 18.71 -8.33
N ALA A 159 23.70 18.18 -8.19
CA ALA A 159 22.48 18.96 -8.40
C ALA A 159 22.31 20.10 -7.37
N ASN A 160 22.80 19.89 -6.14
CA ASN A 160 22.81 20.86 -5.04
C ASN A 160 24.08 21.73 -4.97
N TYR A 161 24.95 21.72 -6.00
CA TYR A 161 26.20 22.49 -6.01
C TYR A 161 26.00 23.98 -5.73
N PHE A 162 26.65 24.49 -4.68
CA PHE A 162 26.65 25.92 -4.38
C PHE A 162 27.81 26.63 -5.12
N HIS A 163 27.50 27.46 -6.12
CA HIS A 163 28.54 28.11 -6.91
C HIS A 163 29.15 29.29 -6.13
N PRO A 164 30.46 29.26 -5.75
CA PRO A 164 31.03 30.22 -4.80
C PRO A 164 30.97 31.68 -5.31
N GLU A 165 31.35 31.92 -6.57
CA GLU A 165 31.31 33.27 -7.17
C GLU A 165 29.90 33.82 -7.47
N LYS A 166 28.88 32.96 -7.55
CA LYS A 166 27.51 33.34 -7.96
C LYS A 166 26.52 33.28 -6.80
N GLY A 167 26.93 32.67 -5.68
CA GLY A 167 26.19 32.58 -4.43
C GLY A 167 24.91 31.75 -4.50
N ASN A 168 24.76 30.85 -5.46
CA ASN A 168 23.51 30.11 -5.70
C ASN A 168 23.71 28.74 -6.36
N THR A 169 22.66 27.90 -6.30
CA THR A 169 22.64 26.53 -6.84
C THR A 169 22.01 26.45 -8.25
N PRO A 170 22.23 25.35 -9.02
CA PRO A 170 21.55 25.13 -10.30
C PRO A 170 20.02 25.32 -10.24
N LEU A 171 19.38 24.92 -9.14
CA LEU A 171 17.91 25.01 -8.99
C LEU A 171 17.44 26.47 -8.94
N HIS A 172 18.21 27.39 -8.37
CA HIS A 172 17.93 28.83 -8.42
C HIS A 172 17.93 29.36 -9.86
N ILE A 173 18.88 28.89 -10.69
CA ILE A 173 19.00 29.29 -12.09
C ILE A 173 17.83 28.73 -12.92
N ALA A 174 17.49 27.46 -12.73
CA ALA A 174 16.34 26.83 -13.38
C ALA A 174 15.00 27.52 -13.02
N ALA A 175 14.78 27.79 -11.73
CA ALA A 175 13.60 28.47 -11.21
C ALA A 175 13.46 29.91 -11.74
N LYS A 176 14.55 30.69 -11.72
CA LYS A 176 14.60 32.06 -12.26
C LYS A 176 14.40 32.13 -13.78
N ALA A 177 14.70 31.05 -14.50
CA ALA A 177 14.56 30.94 -15.95
C ALA A 177 13.30 30.18 -16.41
N GLY A 178 12.39 29.82 -15.48
CA GLY A 178 11.14 29.13 -15.78
C GLY A 178 11.33 27.71 -16.35
N GLN A 179 12.49 27.08 -16.14
CA GLN A 179 12.84 25.80 -16.76
C GLN A 179 12.26 24.63 -15.96
N VAL A 180 10.94 24.45 -16.02
CA VAL A 180 10.16 23.47 -15.22
C VAL A 180 10.77 22.06 -15.26
N CYS A 181 11.04 21.51 -16.45
CA CYS A 181 11.62 20.17 -16.56
C CYS A 181 13.07 20.08 -16.06
N GLN A 182 13.84 21.18 -16.05
CA GLN A 182 15.18 21.20 -15.45
C GLN A 182 15.08 21.19 -13.92
N ALA A 183 14.12 21.92 -13.35
CA ALA A 183 13.86 21.89 -11.92
C ALA A 183 13.43 20.48 -11.46
N GLU A 184 12.48 19.84 -12.14
CA GLU A 184 12.11 18.43 -11.87
C GLU A 184 13.31 17.48 -11.94
N LEU A 185 14.14 17.58 -12.98
CA LEU A 185 15.34 16.74 -13.13
C LEU A 185 16.36 16.96 -12.00
N LEU A 186 16.62 18.22 -11.63
CA LEU A 186 17.51 18.56 -10.52
C LEU A 186 16.98 18.00 -9.18
N CYS A 187 15.68 18.13 -8.91
CA CYS A 187 15.07 17.64 -7.66
C CYS A 187 15.03 16.10 -7.60
N VAL A 188 14.82 15.41 -8.73
CA VAL A 188 14.97 13.95 -8.86
C VAL A 188 16.40 13.48 -8.54
N TYR A 189 17.40 14.34 -8.75
CA TYR A 189 18.80 14.18 -8.35
C TYR A 189 19.16 14.84 -7.00
N GLY A 190 18.15 15.17 -6.18
CA GLY A 190 18.34 15.63 -4.79
C GLY A 190 18.64 17.13 -4.61
N ALA A 191 18.34 17.98 -5.60
CA ALA A 191 18.38 19.43 -5.39
C ALA A 191 17.26 19.90 -4.44
N ASP A 192 17.60 20.79 -3.50
CA ASP A 192 16.70 21.26 -2.44
C ASP A 192 16.00 22.60 -2.83
N PRO A 193 14.65 22.66 -2.88
CA PRO A 193 13.90 23.91 -3.07
C PRO A 193 13.91 24.86 -1.85
N GLY A 194 14.31 24.38 -0.67
CA GLY A 194 14.45 25.16 0.56
C GLY A 194 15.77 25.92 0.69
N ALA A 195 16.84 25.44 0.05
CA ALA A 195 18.19 25.99 0.16
C ALA A 195 18.26 27.48 -0.24
N PRO A 196 18.77 28.38 0.62
CA PRO A 196 18.90 29.80 0.30
C PRO A 196 20.16 30.10 -0.54
N ASP A 197 20.09 31.15 -1.36
CA ASP A 197 21.24 31.80 -1.97
C ASP A 197 21.96 32.75 -0.98
N SER A 198 23.09 33.33 -1.39
CA SER A 198 23.83 34.35 -0.62
C SER A 198 23.06 35.64 -0.32
N ASN A 199 21.84 35.80 -0.84
CA ASN A 199 20.92 36.90 -0.55
C ASN A 199 19.76 36.44 0.37
N GLY A 200 19.79 35.22 0.90
CA GLY A 200 18.72 34.61 1.70
C GLY A 200 17.49 34.18 0.89
N LYS A 201 17.55 34.13 -0.44
CA LYS A 201 16.42 33.77 -1.31
C LYS A 201 16.54 32.34 -1.81
N THR A 202 15.49 31.55 -1.63
CA THR A 202 15.40 30.17 -2.16
C THR A 202 14.96 30.14 -3.65
N PRO A 203 15.06 29.00 -4.37
CA PRO A 203 14.56 28.88 -5.74
C PRO A 203 13.09 29.26 -5.91
N ILE A 204 12.23 28.94 -4.92
CA ILE A 204 10.81 29.29 -4.91
C ILE A 204 10.62 30.82 -5.00
N HIS A 205 11.44 31.59 -4.27
CA HIS A 205 11.40 33.06 -4.31
C HIS A 205 11.75 33.60 -5.70
N TYR A 206 12.71 32.98 -6.39
CA TYR A 206 13.08 33.37 -7.76
C TYR A 206 12.02 33.00 -8.79
N ALA A 207 11.37 31.85 -8.67
CA ALA A 207 10.24 31.48 -9.53
C ALA A 207 9.08 32.49 -9.38
N ARG A 208 8.69 32.84 -8.14
CA ARG A 208 7.66 33.87 -7.89
C ARG A 208 8.07 35.25 -8.38
N GLN A 209 9.33 35.67 -8.15
CA GLN A 209 9.84 36.96 -8.62
C GLN A 209 9.91 37.07 -10.16
N ALA A 210 10.12 35.94 -10.86
CA ALA A 210 10.09 35.88 -12.33
C ALA A 210 8.68 35.71 -12.93
N GLY A 211 7.64 35.54 -12.08
CA GLY A 211 6.25 35.34 -12.51
C GLY A 211 5.88 33.89 -12.84
N HIS A 212 6.76 32.92 -12.56
CA HIS A 212 6.54 31.50 -12.81
C HIS A 212 5.81 30.84 -11.61
N GLN A 213 4.54 31.21 -11.38
CA GLN A 213 3.79 30.74 -10.21
C GLN A 213 3.63 29.21 -10.18
N ASP A 214 3.21 28.59 -11.30
CA ASP A 214 3.05 27.14 -11.43
C ASP A 214 4.33 26.37 -11.03
N LEU A 215 5.50 26.93 -11.35
CA LEU A 215 6.80 26.38 -10.98
C LEU A 215 7.15 26.64 -9.51
N ALA A 216 6.81 27.81 -8.98
CA ALA A 216 7.00 28.11 -7.56
C ALA A 216 6.16 27.19 -6.66
N ASP A 217 4.92 26.91 -7.05
CA ASP A 217 4.01 26.09 -6.28
C ASP A 217 4.36 24.60 -6.44
N ARG A 218 4.77 24.14 -7.64
CA ARG A 218 5.37 22.80 -7.80
C ARG A 218 6.68 22.64 -7.02
N LEU A 219 7.51 23.69 -6.88
CA LEU A 219 8.70 23.65 -6.03
C LEU A 219 8.36 23.57 -4.53
N VAL A 220 7.22 24.10 -4.09
CA VAL A 220 6.69 23.87 -2.73
C VAL A 220 6.25 22.41 -2.57
N GLU A 221 5.49 21.85 -3.53
CA GLU A 221 5.13 20.42 -3.49
C GLU A 221 6.38 19.53 -3.38
N VAL A 222 7.42 19.81 -4.17
CA VAL A 222 8.69 19.06 -4.13
C VAL A 222 9.42 19.21 -2.79
N GLN A 223 9.36 20.39 -2.15
CA GLN A 223 9.97 20.62 -0.83
C GLN A 223 9.34 19.73 0.26
N TYR A 224 8.06 19.38 0.12
CA TYR A 224 7.32 18.58 1.09
C TYR A 224 6.99 17.14 0.62
N GLU A 225 7.39 16.73 -0.61
CA GLU A 225 7.10 15.41 -1.21
C GLU A 225 7.43 14.23 -0.27
N LEU A 226 8.48 14.33 0.56
CA LEU A 226 8.78 13.32 1.59
C LEU A 226 7.66 13.20 2.63
N THR A 227 7.32 14.30 3.32
CA THR A 227 6.28 14.32 4.35
C THR A 227 4.89 14.08 3.78
N ASP A 228 4.61 14.60 2.59
CA ASP A 228 3.30 14.49 1.95
C ASP A 228 3.04 13.04 1.51
N ARG A 229 4.05 12.33 1.01
CA ARG A 229 3.93 10.90 0.69
C ARG A 229 3.79 10.04 1.95
N LEU A 230 4.57 10.33 3.00
CA LEU A 230 4.41 9.67 4.29
C LEU A 230 2.99 9.87 4.88
N ALA A 231 2.42 11.06 4.74
CA ALA A 231 1.04 11.34 5.16
C ALA A 231 0.00 10.64 4.25
N PHE A 232 0.21 10.66 2.93
CA PHE A 232 -0.67 9.99 1.96
C PHE A 232 -0.74 8.48 2.19
N TYR A 233 0.39 7.82 2.47
CA TYR A 233 0.49 6.40 2.77
C TYR A 233 -0.42 5.97 3.95
N LEU A 234 -0.57 6.84 4.96
CA LEU A 234 -1.47 6.64 6.09
C LEU A 234 -2.92 6.97 5.73
N CYS A 235 -3.16 8.15 5.15
CA CYS A 235 -4.49 8.69 4.84
C CYS A 235 -5.20 7.99 3.67
N GLY A 236 -4.49 7.12 2.92
CA GLY A 236 -5.07 6.22 1.90
C GLY A 236 -6.04 5.18 2.46
N ARG A 237 -6.22 5.11 3.79
CA ARG A 237 -7.37 4.49 4.45
C ARG A 237 -8.04 5.54 5.32
N LYS A 238 -9.38 5.47 5.46
CA LYS A 238 -10.10 6.33 6.41
C LYS A 238 -9.42 6.24 7.78
N PRO A 239 -9.24 7.37 8.50
CA PRO A 239 -9.15 7.30 9.95
C PRO A 239 -10.50 6.75 10.45
N GLY A 240 -10.55 5.45 10.73
CA GLY A 240 -11.35 5.00 11.86
C GLY A 240 -10.80 5.75 13.07
N GLU A 241 -11.69 6.30 13.88
CA GLU A 241 -11.31 7.20 14.97
C GLU A 241 -10.27 6.50 15.84
N SER A 242 -9.05 7.05 15.86
CA SER A 242 -8.10 6.67 16.88
C SER A 242 -8.58 7.31 18.17
N ASP A 243 -9.51 6.62 18.83
CA ASP A 243 -9.56 6.57 20.29
C ASP A 243 -8.13 6.62 20.82
N SER A 244 -7.94 7.32 21.95
CA SER A 244 -6.62 7.58 22.51
C SER A 244 -5.96 6.29 22.98
N LEU A 245 -5.33 5.57 22.04
CA LEU A 245 -4.50 4.41 22.29
C LEU A 245 -3.48 4.83 23.33
N GLU A 246 -3.52 4.16 24.48
CA GLU A 246 -2.54 4.39 25.53
C GLU A 246 -1.15 4.20 24.93
N LEU A 247 -0.42 5.30 24.80
CA LEU A 247 0.97 5.29 24.39
C LEU A 247 1.73 4.45 25.42
N THR A 248 1.96 3.18 25.08
CA THR A 248 2.78 2.27 25.86
C THR A 248 4.12 2.92 26.16
N GLU A 249 4.69 2.69 27.34
CA GLU A 249 5.95 3.35 27.71
C GLU A 249 7.07 3.07 26.70
N PHE A 250 7.02 1.90 26.03
CA PHE A 250 7.86 1.58 24.88
C PHE A 250 7.70 2.57 23.72
N ALA A 251 6.47 2.88 23.29
CA ALA A 251 6.21 3.88 22.26
C ALA A 251 6.64 5.29 22.69
N LYS A 252 6.36 5.69 23.95
CA LYS A 252 6.87 6.96 24.50
C LYS A 252 8.39 7.02 24.54
N ALA A 253 9.07 5.90 24.80
CA ALA A 253 10.53 5.81 24.80
C ALA A 253 11.11 5.84 23.39
N ALA A 254 10.48 5.17 22.42
CA ALA A 254 10.84 5.23 21.00
C ALA A 254 10.71 6.66 20.45
N LYS A 255 9.58 7.33 20.71
CA LYS A 255 9.36 8.73 20.33
C LYS A 255 10.40 9.68 20.96
N ARG A 256 10.75 9.49 22.24
CA ARG A 256 11.83 10.24 22.90
C ARG A 256 13.20 10.01 22.23
N LYS A 257 13.51 8.79 21.80
CA LYS A 257 14.74 8.50 21.03
C LYS A 257 14.75 9.16 19.65
N LEU A 258 13.63 9.13 18.92
CA LEU A 258 13.48 9.85 17.64
C LEU A 258 13.70 11.37 17.82
N GLN A 259 13.12 11.94 18.87
CA GLN A 259 13.26 13.35 19.22
C GLN A 259 14.69 13.75 19.58
N SER A 260 15.52 12.82 20.07
CA SER A 260 16.92 13.06 20.42
C SER A 260 17.89 13.05 19.23
N LEU A 261 17.44 12.69 18.02
CA LEU A 261 18.28 12.78 16.82
C LEU A 261 18.51 14.25 16.41
N SER A 262 19.72 14.54 15.92
CA SER A 262 20.01 15.78 15.16
C SER A 262 19.19 15.82 13.87
N ASP A 263 18.97 17.00 13.31
CA ASP A 263 18.14 17.16 12.10
C ASP A 263 18.67 16.33 10.92
N HIS A 264 19.99 16.31 10.70
CA HIS A 264 20.62 15.46 9.69
C HIS A 264 20.33 13.96 9.89
N LEU A 265 20.52 13.41 11.11
CA LEU A 265 20.24 12.00 11.38
C LEU A 265 18.74 11.66 11.35
N PHE A 266 17.88 12.63 11.65
CA PHE A 266 16.45 12.53 11.48
C PHE A 266 16.05 12.50 10.00
N GLU A 267 16.64 13.34 9.16
CA GLU A 267 16.46 13.35 7.70
C GLU A 267 16.94 12.03 7.06
N GLU A 268 18.08 11.49 7.50
CA GLU A 268 18.57 10.17 7.05
C GLU A 268 17.54 9.07 7.32
N LEU A 269 16.98 9.03 8.54
CA LEU A 269 15.94 8.09 8.93
C LEU A 269 14.61 8.32 8.19
N ALA A 270 14.24 9.57 7.96
CA ALA A 270 13.03 9.94 7.22
C ALA A 270 13.13 9.52 5.73
N MET A 271 14.30 9.66 5.11
CA MET A 271 14.58 9.12 3.77
C MET A 271 14.56 7.58 3.76
N ASP A 272 15.15 6.93 4.76
CA ASP A 272 15.17 5.47 4.85
C ASP A 272 13.74 4.88 5.05
N VAL A 273 12.83 5.60 5.72
CA VAL A 273 11.40 5.23 5.84
C VAL A 273 10.59 5.60 4.59
N TYR A 274 10.88 6.72 3.93
CA TYR A 274 10.31 7.07 2.63
C TYR A 274 10.63 6.02 1.56
N ASP A 275 11.86 5.50 1.55
CA ASP A 275 12.27 4.39 0.69
C ASP A 275 11.40 3.14 0.91
N GLU A 276 11.11 2.78 2.16
CA GLU A 276 10.25 1.61 2.48
C GLU A 276 8.77 1.87 2.13
N VAL A 277 8.27 3.11 2.21
CA VAL A 277 6.96 3.49 1.67
C VAL A 277 6.95 3.31 0.15
N ASP A 278 7.93 3.85 -0.57
CA ASP A 278 8.07 3.70 -2.03
C ASP A 278 8.13 2.23 -2.45
N ARG A 279 8.84 1.38 -1.68
CA ARG A 279 8.89 -0.07 -1.87
C ARG A 279 7.52 -0.73 -1.64
N ARG A 280 6.85 -0.45 -0.50
CA ARG A 280 5.54 -1.04 -0.15
C ARG A 280 4.44 -0.64 -1.14
N GLU A 281 4.44 0.60 -1.62
CA GLU A 281 3.51 1.06 -2.66
C GLU A 281 3.83 0.43 -4.02
N THR A 282 5.10 0.37 -4.41
CA THR A 282 5.52 -0.25 -5.68
C THR A 282 5.22 -1.75 -5.70
N ASP A 283 5.36 -2.46 -4.57
CA ASP A 283 4.94 -3.85 -4.42
C ASP A 283 3.43 -4.02 -4.61
N ALA A 284 2.61 -3.13 -4.02
CA ALA A 284 1.16 -3.17 -4.18
C ALA A 284 0.73 -2.91 -5.63
N VAL A 285 1.38 -1.97 -6.33
CA VAL A 285 1.15 -1.73 -7.77
C VAL A 285 1.59 -2.94 -8.60
N TRP A 286 2.77 -3.49 -8.34
CA TRP A 286 3.30 -4.68 -9.03
C TRP A 286 2.36 -5.89 -8.89
N LEU A 287 1.83 -6.14 -7.70
CA LEU A 287 0.85 -7.21 -7.46
C LEU A 287 -0.51 -6.94 -8.14
N ALA A 288 -0.86 -5.67 -8.39
CA ALA A 288 -2.11 -5.28 -9.04
C ALA A 288 -2.02 -5.24 -10.58
N THR A 289 -0.82 -5.14 -11.17
CA THR A 289 -0.62 -5.04 -12.63
C THR A 289 -0.01 -6.28 -13.26
N GLN A 290 0.65 -7.14 -12.48
CA GLN A 290 1.20 -8.40 -13.00
C GLN A 290 0.13 -9.46 -13.26
N ASN A 291 0.24 -10.11 -14.42
CA ASN A 291 -0.48 -11.36 -14.68
C ASN A 291 0.01 -12.46 -13.72
N HIS A 292 -0.90 -13.32 -13.23
CA HIS A 292 -0.58 -14.36 -12.25
C HIS A 292 0.56 -15.31 -12.67
N SER A 293 0.83 -15.46 -13.97
CA SER A 293 1.97 -16.26 -14.49
C SER A 293 3.33 -15.68 -14.08
N THR A 294 3.50 -14.36 -14.07
CA THR A 294 4.78 -13.71 -13.73
C THR A 294 5.08 -13.77 -12.24
N LEU A 295 4.04 -13.64 -11.41
CA LEU A 295 4.11 -13.60 -9.94
C LEU A 295 4.63 -14.90 -9.31
N VAL A 296 4.68 -16.00 -10.07
CA VAL A 296 5.22 -17.30 -9.63
C VAL A 296 6.75 -17.38 -9.78
N THR A 297 7.41 -16.36 -10.36
CA THR A 297 8.88 -16.32 -10.49
C THR A 297 9.55 -15.57 -9.34
N GLU A 298 10.21 -16.31 -8.45
CA GLU A 298 10.88 -15.79 -7.23
C GLU A 298 11.90 -14.67 -7.52
N THR A 299 12.48 -14.65 -8.72
CA THR A 299 13.55 -13.75 -9.16
C THR A 299 13.13 -12.28 -9.31
N THR A 300 11.86 -11.92 -9.08
CA THR A 300 11.32 -10.55 -9.22
C THR A 300 10.68 -9.98 -7.96
N VAL A 301 10.75 -10.71 -6.83
CA VAL A 301 10.25 -10.27 -5.52
C VAL A 301 11.34 -9.47 -4.81
N VAL A 302 10.98 -8.32 -4.22
CA VAL A 302 11.91 -7.43 -3.50
C VAL A 302 11.42 -7.27 -2.06
N PRO A 303 11.63 -8.28 -1.18
CA PRO A 303 10.94 -8.39 0.11
C PRO A 303 11.40 -7.36 1.16
N PHE A 304 12.54 -6.68 0.91
CA PHE A 304 13.10 -5.62 1.72
C PHE A 304 13.93 -4.69 0.84
N LEU A 305 14.32 -3.52 1.36
CA LEU A 305 15.10 -2.54 0.60
C LEU A 305 16.45 -3.11 0.10
N PRO A 306 16.76 -3.00 -1.21
CA PRO A 306 18.06 -3.37 -1.75
C PRO A 306 19.22 -2.61 -1.08
N VAL A 307 20.33 -3.32 -0.92
CA VAL A 307 21.59 -2.78 -0.39
C VAL A 307 22.06 -1.63 -1.28
N ASN A 308 22.34 -0.48 -0.68
CA ASN A 308 23.09 0.60 -1.33
C ASN A 308 24.58 0.43 -0.99
N PRO A 309 25.49 0.24 -1.96
CA PRO A 309 26.93 0.13 -1.69
C PRO A 309 27.51 1.34 -0.95
N GLU A 310 26.97 2.54 -1.20
CA GLU A 310 27.43 3.80 -0.58
C GLU A 310 27.03 3.94 0.90
N TYR A 311 26.20 3.02 1.42
CA TYR A 311 25.72 3.06 2.80
C TYR A 311 26.44 2.00 3.65
N SER A 312 26.72 2.34 4.91
CA SER A 312 27.30 1.39 5.88
C SER A 312 26.44 0.13 6.04
N SER A 313 27.07 -0.98 6.42
CA SER A 313 26.39 -2.24 6.74
C SER A 313 25.30 -2.05 7.79
N THR A 314 25.56 -1.23 8.82
CA THR A 314 24.59 -0.85 9.86
C THR A 314 23.37 -0.12 9.29
N ARG A 315 23.56 0.86 8.40
CA ARG A 315 22.43 1.59 7.79
C ARG A 315 21.62 0.71 6.83
N ASN A 316 22.29 -0.08 6.00
CA ASN A 316 21.61 -1.07 5.15
C ASN A 316 20.82 -2.10 5.98
N GLN A 317 21.36 -2.58 7.10
CA GLN A 317 20.64 -3.46 8.01
C GLN A 317 19.44 -2.74 8.66
N GLY A 318 19.56 -1.45 9.00
CA GLY A 318 18.45 -0.62 9.47
C GLY A 318 17.31 -0.53 8.46
N ARG A 319 17.63 -0.12 7.21
CA ARG A 319 16.70 -0.06 6.07
C ARG A 319 15.99 -1.39 5.83
N GLN A 320 16.72 -2.51 5.90
CA GLN A 320 16.13 -3.84 5.72
C GLN A 320 15.28 -4.32 6.91
N LYS A 321 15.52 -3.83 8.12
CA LYS A 321 14.66 -4.11 9.28
C LYS A 321 13.28 -3.45 9.15
N LEU A 322 13.15 -2.33 8.44
CA LEU A 322 11.85 -1.65 8.23
C LEU A 322 10.81 -2.56 7.53
N ALA A 323 11.25 -3.47 6.65
CA ALA A 323 10.38 -4.46 6.02
C ALA A 323 9.78 -5.49 7.00
N ARG A 324 10.36 -5.64 8.21
CA ARG A 324 9.82 -6.51 9.26
C ARG A 324 8.70 -5.87 10.07
N PHE A 325 8.57 -4.54 10.03
CA PHE A 325 7.55 -3.82 10.80
C PHE A 325 6.15 -4.16 10.27
N ASN A 326 5.27 -4.63 11.16
CA ASN A 326 3.87 -4.86 10.85
C ASN A 326 3.14 -3.54 10.55
N ALA A 327 1.91 -3.62 10.05
CA ALA A 327 1.17 -2.44 9.59
C ALA A 327 0.93 -1.38 10.69
N HIS A 328 0.78 -1.79 11.95
CA HIS A 328 0.60 -0.87 13.09
C HIS A 328 1.93 -0.27 13.54
N GLU A 329 2.98 -1.08 13.71
CA GLU A 329 4.33 -0.61 14.06
C GLU A 329 4.85 0.42 13.06
N PHE A 330 4.71 0.13 11.76
CA PHE A 330 5.15 1.02 10.70
C PHE A 330 4.32 2.31 10.64
N ALA A 331 3.00 2.22 10.85
CA ALA A 331 2.16 3.40 10.92
C ALA A 331 2.55 4.31 12.10
N THR A 332 2.81 3.76 13.28
CA THR A 332 3.27 4.52 14.46
C THR A 332 4.60 5.22 14.18
N LEU A 333 5.58 4.55 13.55
CA LEU A 333 6.84 5.16 13.14
C LEU A 333 6.64 6.33 12.17
N VAL A 334 5.76 6.19 11.17
CA VAL A 334 5.47 7.25 10.19
C VAL A 334 4.74 8.43 10.86
N ILE A 335 3.79 8.18 11.75
CA ILE A 335 3.09 9.22 12.53
C ILE A 335 4.08 9.99 13.42
N ASP A 336 5.02 9.29 14.07
CA ASP A 336 6.06 9.91 14.88
C ASP A 336 7.00 10.77 14.03
N ILE A 337 7.47 10.28 12.88
CA ILE A 337 8.31 11.05 11.94
C ILE A 337 7.59 12.31 11.44
N LEU A 338 6.32 12.21 11.04
CA LEU A 338 5.51 13.36 10.62
C LEU A 338 5.33 14.39 11.75
N SER A 339 5.13 13.91 12.98
CA SER A 339 5.07 14.76 14.18
C SER A 339 6.41 15.45 14.47
N ASP A 340 7.52 14.75 14.25
CA ASP A 340 8.87 15.26 14.49
C ASP A 340 9.29 16.32 13.47
N ALA A 341 9.07 16.04 12.18
CA ALA A 341 9.34 16.95 11.07
C ALA A 341 8.59 18.27 11.27
N LYS A 342 7.29 18.21 11.61
CA LYS A 342 6.48 19.40 11.90
C LYS A 342 7.03 20.21 13.08
N ARG A 343 7.50 19.56 14.15
CA ARG A 343 8.13 20.26 15.29
C ARG A 343 9.43 20.94 14.88
N ARG A 344 10.30 20.26 14.12
CA ARG A 344 11.60 20.79 13.66
C ARG A 344 11.40 22.02 12.76
N GLN A 345 10.47 21.94 11.81
CA GLN A 345 10.07 23.06 10.95
C GLN A 345 9.55 24.27 11.77
N GLN A 346 8.76 24.02 12.82
CA GLN A 346 8.23 25.09 13.69
C GLN A 346 9.30 25.67 14.63
N GLY A 347 10.27 24.87 15.09
CA GLY A 347 11.40 25.34 15.92
C GLY A 347 12.43 26.19 15.17
N SER A 348 12.45 26.10 13.83
CA SER A 348 13.42 26.81 12.96
C SER A 348 12.96 28.22 12.53
N SER A 349 11.85 28.74 13.08
CA SER A 349 11.32 30.05 12.68
C SER A 349 12.13 31.22 13.25
N VAL A 350 13.00 31.81 12.41
CA VAL A 350 13.74 33.03 12.73
C VAL A 350 12.79 34.21 12.96
N SER A 351 12.76 34.67 14.22
CA SER A 351 12.25 35.95 14.75
C SER A 351 11.28 36.78 13.89
N SER A 352 10.00 36.77 14.26
CA SER A 352 9.08 37.90 14.02
C SER A 352 9.17 38.92 15.16
N PRO A 353 9.68 40.15 14.95
CA PRO A 353 9.89 41.12 16.02
C PRO A 353 8.61 41.93 16.34
N LYS A 354 7.70 41.35 17.13
CA LYS A 354 6.73 42.05 18.00
C LYS A 354 6.00 41.09 18.95
N ASP A 355 5.48 41.69 20.02
CA ASP A 355 4.58 41.11 21.04
C ASP A 355 5.24 40.29 22.16
N ASN A 356 6.17 40.96 22.87
CA ASN A 356 6.46 40.69 24.29
C ASN A 356 6.18 41.98 25.09
N VAL A 357 4.93 42.12 25.56
CA VAL A 357 4.48 43.14 26.52
C VAL A 357 3.61 42.40 27.55
N ASP A 358 3.64 42.85 28.80
CA ASP A 358 2.84 42.34 29.94
C ASP A 358 3.04 40.87 30.36
N VAL A 359 4.19 40.58 30.98
CA VAL A 359 4.16 40.04 32.36
C VAL A 359 5.17 40.79 33.23
N PHE A 360 4.68 41.73 34.04
CA PHE A 360 5.44 42.31 35.16
C PHE A 360 4.55 42.27 36.42
N PHE A 361 5.19 42.26 37.59
CA PHE A 361 4.63 42.22 38.95
C PHE A 361 4.19 40.88 39.56
N LYS A 362 4.55 40.76 40.85
CA LYS A 362 4.40 39.63 41.80
C LYS A 362 5.37 38.46 41.51
N SER A 363 6.26 38.05 42.43
CA SER A 363 6.39 38.38 43.86
C SER A 363 7.78 38.91 44.24
N VAL A 364 7.85 39.71 45.30
CA VAL A 364 9.09 40.22 45.91
C VAL A 364 9.30 39.54 47.26
N GLY A 365 10.52 39.09 47.56
CA GLY A 365 10.84 38.58 48.89
C GLY A 365 12.28 38.11 49.10
N SER A 366 13.17 39.05 49.46
CA SER A 366 14.42 38.87 50.26
C SER A 366 15.46 37.79 49.89
N ARG A 367 16.78 38.03 49.98
CA ARG A 367 17.57 39.26 50.24
C ARG A 367 19.06 38.93 50.05
N HIS A 368 19.83 39.84 49.44
CA HIS A 368 21.30 39.82 49.35
C HIS A 368 21.93 38.61 48.58
N GLY A 369 23.10 38.73 47.96
CA GLY A 369 23.91 39.92 47.66
C GLY A 369 25.39 39.55 47.46
N SER A 370 26.07 40.19 46.49
CA SER A 370 27.49 40.00 46.13
C SER A 370 27.84 38.60 45.54
N GLU A 371 28.82 38.43 44.63
CA GLU A 371 29.50 39.39 43.75
C GLU A 371 30.08 38.64 42.51
N SER A 372 30.92 39.32 41.73
CA SER A 372 31.80 38.85 40.65
C SER A 372 32.43 37.44 40.82
N GLN A 373 32.87 36.73 39.77
CA GLN A 373 33.51 37.25 38.56
C GLN A 373 33.55 36.25 37.38
N GLU A 374 33.79 36.76 36.18
CA GLU A 374 34.22 36.02 34.99
C GLU A 374 35.62 35.38 35.21
N MET A 375 35.92 34.25 34.55
CA MET A 375 37.21 34.04 33.85
C MET A 375 37.21 32.78 32.94
N ASP A 376 38.12 32.83 31.97
CA ASP A 376 38.23 32.09 30.72
C ASP A 376 38.40 30.54 30.71
N GLN A 377 38.10 30.01 29.52
CA GLN A 377 38.67 28.85 28.79
C GLN A 377 40.23 28.72 28.84
N PRO A 378 40.88 27.69 28.20
CA PRO A 378 40.36 26.51 27.48
C PRO A 378 41.03 25.14 27.82
N ASP A 379 40.50 24.07 27.20
CA ASP A 379 41.15 22.89 26.60
C ASP A 379 42.56 22.41 27.06
N TYR A 380 42.64 21.16 27.53
CA TYR A 380 43.54 20.18 26.89
C TYR A 380 43.04 18.72 27.06
N ASP A 381 43.46 17.84 26.15
CA ASP A 381 43.07 16.43 26.02
C ASP A 381 44.03 15.48 26.77
N SER A 382 43.52 14.36 27.28
CA SER A 382 44.31 13.23 27.82
C SER A 382 43.46 11.96 27.89
N VAL A 383 43.69 11.05 26.95
CA VAL A 383 43.10 9.71 26.87
C VAL A 383 43.79 8.68 27.78
N ALA A 384 43.06 7.60 28.09
CA ALA A 384 43.52 6.34 28.72
C ALA A 384 43.93 6.44 30.22
N SER A 385 43.79 5.39 31.05
CA SER A 385 43.03 4.13 30.93
C SER A 385 43.00 3.43 32.30
N ASP A 386 41.91 2.69 32.57
CA ASP A 386 41.79 1.35 33.19
C ASP A 386 42.63 0.90 34.43
N GLU A 387 42.05 -0.05 35.17
CA GLU A 387 42.60 -0.86 36.28
C GLU A 387 42.99 -0.08 37.57
N ASP A 388 42.17 -0.10 38.64
CA ASP A 388 41.92 -1.20 39.60
C ASP A 388 43.07 -1.48 40.58
N THR A 389 42.89 -1.11 41.87
CA THR A 389 42.84 -2.11 42.96
C THR A 389 42.32 -1.56 44.30
N ASP A 390 41.79 -2.48 45.09
CA ASP A 390 41.44 -2.45 46.52
C ASP A 390 42.51 -1.83 47.47
N THR A 391 42.24 -1.50 48.75
CA THR A 391 41.38 -2.23 49.70
C THR A 391 40.82 -1.38 50.87
N ASP A 392 39.68 -1.86 51.40
CA ASP A 392 39.11 -1.72 52.78
C ASP A 392 39.77 -0.72 53.77
N LEU A 393 38.92 0.10 54.42
CA LEU A 393 38.61 -0.15 55.83
C LEU A 393 37.20 0.35 56.19
N ARG A 394 36.55 -0.32 57.15
CA ARG A 394 35.10 -0.26 57.40
C ARG A 394 34.72 0.58 58.63
N VAL A 395 33.49 1.11 58.64
CA VAL A 395 32.37 0.70 59.54
C VAL A 395 31.18 1.68 59.47
N SER A 396 30.00 1.18 59.03
CA SER A 396 28.62 1.68 59.30
C SER A 396 28.23 3.12 58.84
N LYS A 397 26.98 3.44 58.49
CA LYS A 397 25.70 2.69 58.60
C LYS A 397 24.64 3.21 57.59
N ALA A 398 23.77 2.29 57.14
CA ALA A 398 22.43 2.50 56.57
C ALA A 398 22.25 3.08 55.14
N ASP A 399 21.15 2.64 54.52
CA ASP A 399 20.33 3.27 53.46
C ASP A 399 20.88 3.51 52.05
N ARG A 400 21.54 2.51 51.44
CA ARG A 400 21.35 2.21 50.01
C ARG A 400 21.84 0.79 49.59
N ALA A 401 20.91 -0.13 49.28
CA ALA A 401 21.24 -1.37 48.54
C ALA A 401 19.98 -2.07 47.96
N LYS A 402 19.87 -2.09 46.62
CA LYS A 402 19.35 -3.17 45.75
C LYS A 402 19.25 -2.58 44.32
N SER A 403 20.34 -2.55 43.57
CA SER A 403 20.98 -3.66 42.82
C SER A 403 20.35 -3.81 41.44
N LEU A 404 21.15 -3.69 40.39
CA LEU A 404 20.92 -4.50 39.21
C LEU A 404 21.17 -5.95 39.63
N ASP A 405 20.23 -6.84 39.34
CA ASP A 405 20.43 -7.96 38.42
C ASP A 405 19.24 -8.92 38.56
N SER A 406 18.61 -9.24 37.44
CA SER A 406 17.56 -10.26 37.37
C SER A 406 17.29 -10.59 35.90
N ASP A 407 17.59 -11.83 35.55
CA ASP A 407 17.30 -12.52 34.31
C ASP A 407 15.87 -12.32 33.75
N LEU A 408 15.70 -12.82 32.52
CA LEU A 408 14.41 -13.25 31.99
C LEU A 408 13.82 -14.37 32.87
N SER A 409 13.24 -14.01 34.02
CA SER A 409 12.62 -14.99 34.91
C SER A 409 11.33 -15.51 34.28
N ASP A 410 11.39 -16.74 33.76
CA ASP A 410 10.23 -17.55 33.36
C ASP A 410 9.48 -18.04 34.61
N GLY A 411 8.97 -17.07 35.37
CA GLY A 411 8.38 -17.25 36.69
C GLY A 411 6.89 -17.59 36.62
N PRO A 412 6.34 -18.30 37.62
CA PRO A 412 4.91 -18.59 37.67
C PRO A 412 4.12 -17.29 37.79
N ILE A 413 3.31 -17.00 36.75
CA ILE A 413 2.44 -15.81 36.64
C ILE A 413 1.70 -15.59 37.95
N SER A 414 1.75 -14.37 38.50
CA SER A 414 1.09 -14.11 39.78
C SER A 414 -0.43 -14.22 39.63
N VAL A 415 -1.10 -14.62 40.71
CA VAL A 415 -2.57 -14.73 40.73
C VAL A 415 -3.25 -13.38 40.41
N GLN A 416 -2.58 -12.26 40.71
CA GLN A 416 -3.05 -10.92 40.38
C GLN A 416 -2.99 -10.65 38.87
N GLU A 417 -1.85 -10.88 38.23
CA GLU A 417 -1.71 -10.73 36.76
C GLU A 417 -2.66 -11.67 36.01
N PHE A 418 -2.85 -12.90 36.50
CA PHE A 418 -3.83 -13.83 35.94
C PHE A 418 -5.27 -13.32 36.07
N LEU A 419 -5.64 -12.71 37.20
CA LEU A 419 -6.96 -12.08 37.36
C LEU A 419 -7.14 -10.87 36.44
N GLU A 420 -6.11 -10.03 36.28
CA GLU A 420 -6.14 -8.86 35.40
C GLU A 420 -6.28 -9.26 33.93
N VAL A 421 -5.50 -10.24 33.45
CA VAL A 421 -5.64 -10.82 32.11
C VAL A 421 -7.02 -11.48 31.92
N LYS A 422 -7.53 -12.19 32.93
CA LYS A 422 -8.88 -12.79 32.87
C LYS A 422 -10.00 -11.75 32.80
N ASN A 423 -9.87 -10.63 33.51
CA ASN A 423 -10.82 -9.53 33.47
C ASN A 423 -10.74 -8.74 32.15
N ALA A 424 -9.54 -8.55 31.60
CA ALA A 424 -9.35 -7.97 30.27
C ALA A 424 -9.93 -8.87 29.17
N LEU A 425 -9.76 -10.19 29.29
CA LEU A 425 -10.34 -11.18 28.36
C LEU A 425 -11.87 -11.14 28.40
N SER A 426 -12.51 -11.17 29.57
CA SER A 426 -13.98 -11.15 29.67
C SER A 426 -14.58 -9.82 29.18
N ALA A 427 -13.90 -8.69 29.40
CA ALA A 427 -14.29 -7.40 28.82
C ALA A 427 -14.16 -7.39 27.28
N SER A 428 -13.12 -8.03 26.74
CA SER A 428 -12.93 -8.20 25.29
C SER A 428 -14.02 -9.09 24.68
N GLU A 429 -14.33 -10.23 25.31
CA GLU A 429 -15.39 -11.14 24.89
C GLU A 429 -16.77 -10.46 24.90
N ALA A 430 -17.08 -9.67 25.93
CA ALA A 430 -18.31 -8.89 25.99
C ALA A 430 -18.39 -7.86 24.84
N LYS A 431 -17.29 -7.14 24.55
CA LYS A 431 -17.24 -6.17 23.45
C LYS A 431 -17.32 -6.84 22.07
N ILE A 432 -16.79 -8.05 21.92
CA ILE A 432 -16.97 -8.87 20.71
C ILE A 432 -18.44 -9.28 20.53
N GLN A 433 -19.12 -9.71 21.59
CA GLN A 433 -20.55 -10.05 21.54
C GLN A 433 -21.43 -8.83 21.20
N GLU A 434 -21.12 -7.65 21.75
CA GLU A 434 -21.78 -6.40 21.39
C GLU A 434 -21.58 -6.03 19.91
N LEU A 435 -20.34 -6.12 19.40
CA LEU A 435 -20.02 -5.86 17.99
C LEU A 435 -20.67 -6.88 17.04
N MET A 436 -20.80 -8.16 17.44
CA MET A 436 -21.55 -9.15 16.67
C MET A 436 -23.04 -8.82 16.62
N LYS A 437 -23.61 -8.34 17.73
CA LYS A 437 -25.02 -7.91 17.81
C LYS A 437 -25.31 -6.68 16.96
N THR A 438 -24.46 -5.64 17.01
CA THR A 438 -24.64 -4.43 16.18
C THR A 438 -24.46 -4.73 14.70
N ASN A 439 -23.50 -5.59 14.32
CA ASN A 439 -23.31 -6.04 12.94
C ASN A 439 -24.52 -6.86 12.43
N SER A 440 -25.13 -7.69 13.29
CA SER A 440 -26.38 -8.38 12.97
C SER A 440 -27.53 -7.39 12.70
N ASN A 441 -27.73 -6.41 13.57
CA ASN A 441 -28.76 -5.37 13.39
C ASN A 441 -28.55 -4.57 12.09
N LEU A 442 -27.33 -4.12 11.81
CA LEU A 442 -26.99 -3.40 10.57
C LEU A 442 -27.22 -4.26 9.32
N SER A 443 -26.97 -5.56 9.41
CA SER A 443 -27.28 -6.51 8.33
C SER A 443 -28.79 -6.65 8.09
N GLU A 444 -29.61 -6.59 9.14
CA GLU A 444 -31.08 -6.56 9.01
C GLU A 444 -31.58 -5.24 8.42
N GLU A 445 -31.04 -4.09 8.84
CA GLU A 445 -31.38 -2.79 8.27
C GLU A 445 -31.02 -2.70 6.78
N LEU A 446 -29.83 -3.18 6.38
CA LEU A 446 -29.43 -3.26 4.98
C LEU A 446 -30.38 -4.15 4.16
N ARG A 447 -30.79 -5.31 4.71
CA ARG A 447 -31.76 -6.21 4.06
C ARG A 447 -33.14 -5.55 3.94
N LEU A 448 -33.57 -4.78 4.95
CA LEU A 448 -34.84 -4.05 4.93
C LEU A 448 -34.81 -2.89 3.90
N MET A 449 -33.69 -2.15 3.83
CA MET A 449 -33.45 -1.13 2.81
C MET A 449 -33.46 -1.73 1.41
N GLN A 450 -32.76 -2.84 1.17
CA GLN A 450 -32.75 -3.54 -0.12
C GLN A 450 -34.17 -3.95 -0.54
N LYS A 451 -34.96 -4.53 0.37
CA LYS A 451 -36.37 -4.88 0.10
C LYS A 451 -37.22 -3.65 -0.24
N LYS A 452 -37.02 -2.52 0.46
CA LYS A 452 -37.73 -1.26 0.17
C LYS A 452 -37.31 -0.67 -1.18
N LEU A 453 -36.04 -0.77 -1.55
CA LEU A 453 -35.49 -0.34 -2.83
C LEU A 453 -36.07 -1.16 -3.99
N GLN A 454 -36.13 -2.50 -3.85
CA GLN A 454 -36.81 -3.39 -4.81
C GLN A 454 -38.30 -3.07 -4.97
N SER A 455 -39.00 -2.77 -3.86
CA SER A 455 -40.41 -2.36 -3.91
C SER A 455 -40.61 -1.05 -4.67
N LEU A 456 -39.77 -0.04 -4.43
CA LEU A 456 -39.81 1.24 -5.14
C LEU A 456 -39.43 1.07 -6.62
N GLN A 457 -38.53 0.14 -6.96
CA GLN A 457 -38.19 -0.19 -8.35
C GLN A 457 -39.34 -0.86 -9.10
N SER A 458 -40.07 -1.81 -8.48
CA SER A 458 -41.22 -2.48 -9.11
C SER A 458 -42.43 -1.55 -9.26
N GLU A 459 -42.63 -0.65 -8.30
CA GLU A 459 -43.60 0.45 -8.36
C GLU A 459 -43.25 1.45 -9.49
N ASN A 460 -42.02 1.97 -9.53
CA ASN A 460 -41.56 2.90 -10.58
C ASN A 460 -41.65 2.27 -11.98
N SER A 461 -41.34 0.98 -12.10
CA SER A 461 -41.50 0.20 -13.34
C SER A 461 -42.97 0.06 -13.75
N SER A 462 -43.89 -0.03 -12.78
CA SER A 462 -45.33 -0.15 -13.03
C SER A 462 -45.95 1.21 -13.39
N LEU A 463 -45.56 2.29 -12.73
CA LEU A 463 -45.91 3.67 -13.09
C LEU A 463 -45.42 4.01 -14.52
N ARG A 464 -44.19 3.63 -14.88
CA ARG A 464 -43.67 3.77 -16.25
C ARG A 464 -44.51 3.04 -17.30
N ARG A 465 -44.99 1.82 -16.98
CA ARG A 465 -45.91 1.07 -17.85
C ARG A 465 -47.28 1.77 -17.97
N GLN A 466 -47.82 2.30 -16.88
CA GLN A 466 -49.10 3.04 -16.88
C GLN A 466 -49.03 4.33 -17.71
N VAL A 467 -47.92 5.09 -17.62
CA VAL A 467 -47.66 6.25 -18.49
C VAL A 467 -47.54 5.80 -19.96
N SER A 468 -46.88 4.67 -20.22
CA SER A 468 -46.75 4.11 -21.58
C SER A 468 -48.07 3.65 -22.20
N THR A 469 -49.11 3.32 -21.40
CA THR A 469 -50.44 2.94 -21.91
C THR A 469 -51.42 4.11 -22.02
N GLN A 470 -51.03 5.33 -21.67
CA GLN A 470 -51.87 6.53 -21.76
C GLN A 470 -51.63 7.38 -23.03
N GLN A 471 -50.89 6.87 -24.03
CA GLN A 471 -50.79 7.48 -25.37
C GLN A 471 -51.50 6.67 -26.46
N PRO A 472 -52.79 6.96 -26.73
CA PRO A 472 -53.43 6.65 -28.00
C PRO A 472 -53.63 7.93 -28.84
N TYR A 473 -53.06 8.00 -30.05
CA TYR A 473 -53.72 8.56 -31.25
C TYR A 473 -52.92 8.22 -32.52
N GLN A 474 -53.64 8.03 -33.62
CA GLN A 474 -53.16 7.58 -34.94
C GLN A 474 -52.98 8.79 -35.89
N ALA A 475 -51.90 8.87 -36.69
CA ALA A 475 -51.82 8.49 -38.12
C ALA A 475 -52.51 9.52 -39.08
N PRO A 476 -52.49 9.41 -40.44
CA PRO A 476 -51.89 8.39 -41.31
C PRO A 476 -50.99 8.93 -42.46
N GLY A 477 -50.42 8.02 -43.27
CA GLY A 477 -49.72 8.39 -44.53
C GLY A 477 -48.87 7.28 -45.18
N GLY A 478 -49.50 6.28 -45.81
CA GLY A 478 -48.88 5.48 -46.88
C GLY A 478 -49.18 6.10 -48.27
N PRO A 479 -48.83 5.49 -49.41
CA PRO A 479 -48.42 4.08 -49.66
C PRO A 479 -46.90 3.97 -50.03
N ASP A 480 -46.27 2.90 -50.54
CA ASP A 480 -46.70 1.72 -51.33
C ASP A 480 -46.04 0.39 -50.91
N HIS A 481 -46.67 -0.72 -51.36
CA HIS A 481 -46.14 -2.09 -51.32
C HIS A 481 -45.91 -2.59 -52.76
N PRO A 482 -44.94 -3.50 -52.98
CA PRO A 482 -45.35 -4.91 -53.08
C PRO A 482 -44.49 -5.89 -52.28
N ASN A 483 -45.12 -7.04 -52.00
CA ASN A 483 -44.54 -8.28 -51.45
C ASN A 483 -43.95 -9.15 -52.63
N PRO A 484 -43.29 -10.31 -52.44
CA PRO A 484 -43.52 -11.26 -51.34
C PRO A 484 -42.32 -12.05 -50.74
N SER A 485 -42.55 -12.51 -49.51
CA SER A 485 -42.22 -13.83 -48.95
C SER A 485 -40.78 -14.38 -48.91
N SER A 486 -40.37 -14.67 -47.66
CA SER A 486 -39.79 -15.94 -47.16
C SER A 486 -38.31 -15.98 -46.72
N LEU A 487 -38.15 -16.54 -45.52
CA LEU A 487 -37.04 -17.34 -44.97
C LEU A 487 -35.62 -16.73 -44.76
N SER A 488 -35.22 -16.84 -43.48
CA SER A 488 -33.91 -17.26 -42.96
C SER A 488 -32.66 -16.36 -43.02
N SER A 489 -32.10 -16.20 -41.81
CA SER A 489 -30.67 -16.33 -41.45
C SER A 489 -29.62 -15.32 -41.96
N SER A 490 -29.29 -14.39 -41.04
CA SER A 490 -27.94 -14.18 -40.46
C SER A 490 -26.79 -13.58 -41.27
N SER A 491 -25.94 -12.83 -40.54
CA SER A 491 -24.56 -12.45 -40.89
C SER A 491 -24.41 -11.36 -41.98
N SER A 492 -23.44 -10.44 -41.92
CA SER A 492 -22.35 -10.25 -40.94
C SER A 492 -21.75 -8.82 -40.97
N SER A 493 -21.36 -8.32 -39.80
CA SER A 493 -20.23 -7.40 -39.47
C SER A 493 -19.78 -6.32 -40.48
N SER A 494 -19.79 -5.04 -40.07
CA SER A 494 -18.55 -4.33 -39.61
C SER A 494 -18.64 -2.78 -39.57
N ALA A 495 -17.64 -2.14 -38.92
CA ALA A 495 -17.12 -0.79 -39.18
C ALA A 495 -17.91 0.51 -38.77
N LEU A 496 -17.82 0.85 -37.48
CA LEU A 496 -17.29 2.13 -36.94
C LEU A 496 -17.56 3.50 -37.64
N LYS A 497 -18.32 4.39 -36.96
CA LYS A 497 -18.05 5.86 -36.73
C LYS A 497 -19.14 6.41 -35.76
N ARG A 498 -18.81 6.81 -34.53
CA ARG A 498 -18.25 8.10 -34.03
C ARG A 498 -19.24 9.30 -33.93
N HIS A 499 -19.61 9.59 -32.67
CA HIS A 499 -19.71 10.91 -32.03
C HIS A 499 -20.85 11.93 -32.35
N LEU A 500 -21.63 12.22 -31.29
CA LEU A 500 -21.75 13.52 -30.57
C LEU A 500 -23.09 14.31 -30.55
N SER A 501 -23.37 14.80 -29.32
CA SER A 501 -24.14 16.00 -28.94
C SER A 501 -25.68 15.96 -28.96
N ALA A 502 -26.41 16.74 -28.14
CA ALA A 502 -26.15 17.31 -26.80
C ALA A 502 -27.44 17.98 -26.22
N ARG A 503 -27.47 18.23 -24.90
CA ARG A 503 -28.42 19.11 -24.15
C ARG A 503 -29.90 18.67 -24.11
N ALA A 504 -30.75 19.14 -23.18
CA ALA A 504 -30.54 19.62 -21.80
C ALA A 504 -31.91 19.83 -21.06
N SER A 505 -31.82 20.11 -19.75
CA SER A 505 -32.72 20.93 -18.91
C SER A 505 -33.55 20.21 -17.84
N ARG A 506 -33.55 20.82 -16.64
CA ARG A 506 -34.53 20.66 -15.54
C ARG A 506 -35.49 21.87 -15.55
N PRO A 507 -36.55 21.84 -14.74
CA PRO A 507 -36.62 22.88 -13.69
C PRO A 507 -37.11 22.36 -12.31
N MET A 508 -37.15 23.27 -11.32
CA MET A 508 -37.87 23.16 -10.03
C MET A 508 -39.38 23.53 -10.23
N SER A 509 -40.30 23.60 -9.24
CA SER A 509 -40.21 23.77 -7.79
C SER A 509 -41.48 23.31 -7.03
N MET A 510 -41.45 23.46 -5.69
CA MET A 510 -42.53 23.24 -4.70
C MET A 510 -43.75 24.18 -4.84
N TYR A 511 -44.89 23.81 -4.23
CA TYR A 511 -45.55 24.65 -3.21
C TYR A 511 -46.56 23.87 -2.33
N GLU A 512 -46.71 24.29 -1.07
CA GLU A 512 -47.75 23.87 -0.11
C GLU A 512 -48.87 24.92 0.03
N THR A 513 -49.96 24.57 0.72
CA THR A 513 -51.07 25.47 1.10
C THR A 513 -50.87 26.05 2.52
N GLY A 514 -51.40 27.21 2.91
CA GLY A 514 -52.24 28.20 2.21
C GLY A 514 -52.84 29.24 3.19
N SER A 515 -54.02 29.80 2.85
CA SER A 515 -54.86 30.75 3.63
C SER A 515 -54.48 32.26 3.65
N GLY A 516 -55.49 33.14 3.74
CA GLY A 516 -55.36 34.61 3.78
C GLY A 516 -56.42 35.33 2.91
N LEU A 517 -57.25 36.22 3.49
CA LEU A 517 -58.45 36.78 2.86
C LEU A 517 -58.26 38.11 2.07
N LYS A 518 -58.99 38.21 0.96
CA LYS A 518 -59.58 39.37 0.21
C LYS A 518 -59.68 40.76 0.90
N PRO A 519 -59.99 41.87 0.15
CA PRO A 519 -59.73 42.19 -1.28
C PRO A 519 -59.42 43.70 -1.59
N PHE A 520 -58.95 44.04 -2.82
CA PHE A 520 -59.42 45.12 -3.75
C PHE A 520 -58.37 45.52 -4.81
N LEU A 521 -58.76 46.38 -5.78
CA LEU A 521 -58.13 46.72 -7.09
C LEU A 521 -58.57 48.16 -7.51
N PRO A 522 -58.12 48.82 -8.63
CA PRO A 522 -56.92 48.68 -9.50
C PRO A 522 -56.30 50.05 -10.01
N LYS A 523 -55.41 49.99 -11.03
CA LYS A 523 -55.28 50.83 -12.27
C LYS A 523 -54.13 51.87 -12.48
N GLY A 524 -53.66 51.92 -13.76
CA GLY A 524 -52.90 52.99 -14.45
C GLY A 524 -51.36 52.84 -14.45
N GLU A 525 -50.53 52.82 -15.51
CA GLU A 525 -50.55 52.82 -17.01
C GLU A 525 -49.73 53.95 -17.69
N THR A 526 -48.55 53.61 -18.25
CA THR A 526 -47.85 54.21 -19.44
C THR A 526 -47.28 55.66 -19.34
N PRO A 527 -46.52 56.22 -20.33
CA PRO A 527 -45.91 55.66 -21.58
C PRO A 527 -44.39 56.00 -21.81
N TYR A 528 -43.87 55.60 -23.00
CA TYR A 528 -42.56 55.89 -23.64
C TYR A 528 -42.53 57.24 -24.43
N PRO A 529 -41.40 57.76 -24.99
CA PRO A 529 -41.02 57.50 -26.42
C PRO A 529 -39.52 57.53 -26.87
N GLU A 530 -39.30 56.94 -28.07
CA GLU A 530 -38.36 57.14 -29.23
C GLU A 530 -36.99 57.91 -29.13
N GLU A 531 -35.95 57.80 -30.00
CA GLU A 531 -35.59 57.03 -31.25
C GLU A 531 -34.01 56.86 -31.34
N THR A 532 -33.18 56.81 -32.41
CA THR A 532 -33.22 57.09 -33.89
C THR A 532 -32.12 56.33 -34.68
N PHE A 533 -32.24 56.16 -36.01
CA PHE A 533 -31.23 55.53 -36.93
C PHE A 533 -30.96 56.32 -38.25
N PRO A 534 -29.86 56.04 -39.00
CA PRO A 534 -29.96 55.22 -40.23
C PRO A 534 -28.75 54.29 -40.57
N THR A 535 -28.94 53.38 -41.54
CA THR A 535 -28.04 52.28 -41.99
C THR A 535 -26.99 52.67 -43.06
N LEU A 536 -25.91 51.89 -43.31
CA LEU A 536 -25.85 50.71 -44.23
C LEU A 536 -24.54 49.87 -44.10
N GLN A 537 -24.31 48.89 -45.00
CA GLN A 537 -23.17 47.93 -45.01
C GLN A 537 -22.54 47.73 -46.40
N PRO A 538 -21.39 47.03 -46.55
CA PRO A 538 -21.37 45.55 -46.68
C PRO A 538 -20.59 44.73 -45.60
N PHE A 539 -20.70 43.40 -45.68
CA PHE A 539 -20.23 42.34 -44.75
C PHE A 539 -18.85 41.72 -45.12
N PRO A 540 -18.23 40.79 -44.32
CA PRO A 540 -18.32 40.55 -42.85
C PRO A 540 -16.97 40.21 -42.11
N THR A 541 -16.90 40.59 -40.82
CA THR A 541 -16.26 39.92 -39.63
C THR A 541 -14.95 39.11 -39.71
N TYR A 542 -13.99 39.41 -38.80
CA TYR A 542 -13.57 38.52 -37.68
C TYR A 542 -12.64 39.23 -36.64
N VAL A 543 -12.50 38.66 -35.42
CA VAL A 543 -11.45 38.89 -34.36
C VAL A 543 -11.61 40.01 -33.26
N SER A 544 -11.62 39.55 -31.97
CA SER A 544 -11.13 40.17 -30.70
C SER A 544 -11.76 41.42 -30.00
N LYS A 545 -12.16 41.30 -28.70
CA LYS A 545 -11.35 41.66 -27.48
C LYS A 545 -12.07 41.59 -26.09
N ASN A 546 -11.41 40.90 -25.14
CA ASN A 546 -11.13 41.15 -23.70
C ASN A 546 -12.07 41.90 -22.68
N LEU A 547 -12.13 41.30 -21.46
CA LEU A 547 -12.16 41.92 -20.09
C LEU A 547 -13.47 42.61 -19.57
N PRO A 548 -13.66 42.92 -18.25
CA PRO A 548 -12.86 42.61 -17.03
C PRO A 548 -13.66 42.25 -15.72
N LEU A 549 -12.93 42.21 -14.59
CA LEU A 549 -13.31 42.50 -13.17
C LEU A 549 -13.73 41.37 -12.19
N ALA A 550 -13.52 41.65 -10.89
CA ALA A 550 -13.34 40.71 -9.77
C ALA A 550 -14.46 40.79 -8.69
N PHE A 551 -14.45 39.89 -7.69
CA PHE A 551 -14.48 40.19 -6.23
C PHE A 551 -14.44 38.90 -5.35
N SER A 552 -14.00 39.02 -4.08
CA SER A 552 -14.04 38.00 -3.01
C SER A 552 -15.13 38.34 -1.96
N PRO A 553 -15.69 37.38 -1.19
CA PRO A 553 -15.15 36.95 0.14
C PRO A 553 -15.14 35.40 0.32
N SER A 554 -14.60 34.70 1.33
CA SER A 554 -14.21 34.88 2.77
C SER A 554 -15.17 34.23 3.80
N PHE A 555 -14.59 33.76 4.93
CA PHE A 555 -15.15 33.46 6.27
C PHE A 555 -15.67 32.05 6.70
N SER A 556 -14.94 31.50 7.70
CA SER A 556 -15.36 30.85 8.97
C SER A 556 -16.16 29.53 9.07
N SER A 557 -15.63 28.65 9.93
CA SER A 557 -16.37 27.65 10.74
C SER A 557 -17.24 28.30 11.82
N PRO A 558 -18.15 27.53 12.45
CA PRO A 558 -18.33 27.66 13.90
C PRO A 558 -18.30 26.30 14.62
N CYS A 559 -17.60 26.25 15.76
CA CYS A 559 -17.89 25.29 16.83
C CYS A 559 -18.95 25.90 17.75
N PHE A 560 -19.88 25.11 18.28
CA PHE A 560 -20.62 25.47 19.50
C PHE A 560 -20.98 24.22 20.32
N SER A 561 -21.09 24.40 21.63
CA SER A 561 -21.14 23.33 22.63
C SER A 561 -22.47 23.27 23.38
N ASN A 562 -22.61 22.25 24.24
CA ASN A 562 -23.28 22.25 25.55
C ASN A 562 -24.76 21.81 25.74
N VAL A 563 -24.92 21.00 26.81
CA VAL A 563 -26.05 20.92 27.78
C VAL A 563 -27.31 20.08 27.41
N ALA A 564 -27.19 18.76 27.68
CA ALA A 564 -27.86 17.99 28.75
C ALA A 564 -29.38 18.03 29.06
N ALA A 565 -29.88 16.82 29.42
CA ALA A 565 -30.79 16.47 30.54
C ALA A 565 -32.29 16.09 30.29
N SER A 566 -32.83 15.32 31.26
CA SER A 566 -34.15 14.63 31.38
C SER A 566 -34.33 13.38 30.49
N LYS A 567 -34.66 12.15 30.94
CA LYS A 567 -35.47 11.54 32.05
C LYS A 567 -37.00 11.64 31.90
N PHE A 568 -37.64 10.51 31.57
CA PHE A 568 -38.79 9.79 32.20
C PHE A 568 -39.17 8.66 31.19
N ASP A 569 -39.15 7.34 31.44
CA ASP A 569 -39.59 6.47 32.56
C ASP A 569 -41.08 6.03 32.47
N LYS A 570 -41.33 4.78 32.01
CA LYS A 570 -42.37 3.88 32.55
C LYS A 570 -42.43 2.44 31.98
N GLN A 571 -42.20 1.46 32.88
CA GLN A 571 -43.03 0.28 33.19
C GLN A 571 -43.76 -0.56 32.10
N SER A 572 -43.40 -1.86 32.02
CA SER A 572 -44.38 -2.97 32.08
C SER A 572 -43.72 -4.29 32.57
N SER A 573 -44.35 -4.99 33.52
CA SER A 573 -44.05 -6.38 33.94
C SER A 573 -44.75 -7.40 32.99
N VAL A 574 -44.65 -8.74 33.07
CA VAL A 574 -44.96 -9.69 34.18
C VAL A 574 -44.41 -11.12 33.92
N SER A 575 -43.89 -11.76 34.99
CA SER A 575 -43.76 -13.19 35.37
C SER A 575 -43.36 -14.36 34.43
N ASP A 576 -42.34 -15.09 34.92
CA ASP A 576 -42.28 -16.53 35.33
C ASP A 576 -42.51 -17.70 34.36
N GLY A 577 -41.72 -18.78 34.57
CA GLY A 577 -41.86 -20.06 33.86
C GLY A 577 -40.71 -21.07 34.05
N ASP A 578 -40.32 -21.40 35.29
CA ASP A 578 -39.36 -22.49 35.57
C ASP A 578 -39.96 -23.88 35.29
N TYR A 579 -39.13 -24.84 34.85
CA TYR A 579 -39.14 -26.22 35.35
C TYR A 579 -37.85 -26.97 34.98
N ASP A 580 -37.19 -27.54 36.00
CA ASP A 580 -36.05 -28.46 35.88
C ASP A 580 -36.54 -29.92 35.83
N ASN A 581 -35.72 -30.82 35.27
CA ASN A 581 -35.62 -32.24 35.66
C ASN A 581 -34.47 -32.95 34.92
N THR A 582 -33.68 -33.74 35.66
CA THR A 582 -32.68 -34.69 35.15
C THR A 582 -32.99 -36.09 35.68
N VAL A 583 -32.55 -37.16 34.99
CA VAL A 583 -32.16 -38.48 35.55
C VAL A 583 -31.70 -39.48 34.47
N ASN A 584 -30.87 -40.43 34.89
CA ASN A 584 -30.36 -41.65 34.23
C ASN A 584 -31.37 -42.42 33.34
N GLY A 585 -30.99 -43.29 32.40
CA GLY A 585 -29.66 -43.86 32.07
C GLY A 585 -29.62 -45.38 32.26
N SER A 586 -29.19 -46.14 31.23
CA SER A 586 -29.07 -47.61 31.26
C SER A 586 -28.26 -48.17 30.08
N ASP A 587 -27.28 -49.03 30.35
CA ASP A 587 -26.55 -49.83 29.35
C ASP A 587 -27.34 -51.07 28.88
N MET A 588 -26.94 -51.66 27.74
CA MET A 588 -27.10 -53.09 27.41
C MET A 588 -26.05 -53.53 26.37
N ASP A 589 -25.37 -54.64 26.63
CA ASP A 589 -24.52 -55.37 25.68
C ASP A 589 -25.33 -56.28 24.75
N ASP A 590 -24.77 -56.66 23.59
CA ASP A 590 -24.79 -58.07 23.14
C ASP A 590 -23.59 -58.41 22.23
N SER A 591 -23.25 -59.70 22.12
CA SER A 591 -22.08 -60.26 21.44
C SER A 591 -22.43 -61.16 20.24
N GLY A 592 -21.59 -61.19 19.19
CA GLY A 592 -21.88 -61.99 17.97
C GLY A 592 -20.66 -62.48 17.18
N PHE A 593 -20.19 -63.71 17.46
CA PHE A 593 -19.10 -64.40 16.74
C PHE A 593 -19.45 -64.79 15.28
N GLY A 594 -18.47 -64.77 14.34
CA GLY A 594 -18.75 -64.90 12.89
C GLY A 594 -17.95 -65.84 11.95
N ARG A 595 -16.72 -66.31 12.26
CA ARG A 595 -15.89 -67.23 11.42
C ARG A 595 -15.40 -66.67 10.04
N ARG A 596 -14.55 -67.32 9.20
CA ARG A 596 -13.26 -68.07 9.35
C ARG A 596 -12.81 -68.66 7.98
N CYS A 597 -11.68 -68.23 7.39
CA CYS A 597 -10.76 -68.96 6.46
C CYS A 597 -9.73 -67.98 5.85
N ARG A 598 -8.40 -68.24 5.81
CA ARG A 598 -7.63 -69.18 4.92
C ARG A 598 -7.65 -68.72 3.44
N LEU A 599 -6.55 -68.72 2.67
CA LEU A 599 -5.40 -69.66 2.67
C LEU A 599 -4.16 -69.12 1.88
N ARG A 600 -2.92 -69.39 2.37
CA ARG A 600 -1.64 -69.56 1.61
C ARG A 600 -1.03 -68.36 0.80
N SER A 601 0.27 -68.31 0.46
CA SER A 601 1.44 -69.17 0.77
C SER A 601 2.80 -68.44 0.66
N SER A 602 3.82 -68.92 1.41
CA SER A 602 5.29 -69.00 1.13
C SER A 602 6.01 -68.04 0.16
N GLY A 603 7.20 -67.48 0.45
CA GLY A 603 8.12 -67.61 1.60
C GLY A 603 9.55 -68.08 1.24
N TRP A 604 10.41 -68.28 2.26
CA TRP A 604 11.79 -68.87 2.22
C TRP A 604 12.91 -67.97 1.63
N MET A 605 14.17 -67.96 2.13
CA MET A 605 14.76 -68.34 3.45
C MET A 605 16.12 -67.59 3.62
N GLY A 606 16.54 -67.21 4.84
CA GLY A 606 17.55 -67.94 5.65
C GLY A 606 18.77 -67.01 5.91
N GLU A 607 19.58 -67.12 6.97
CA GLU A 607 19.66 -68.03 8.13
C GLU A 607 20.23 -67.31 9.38
N SER A 608 20.04 -67.92 10.57
CA SER A 608 20.88 -67.94 11.79
C SER A 608 21.67 -66.69 12.27
N GLY A 609 21.60 -66.22 13.53
CA GLY A 609 20.80 -66.63 14.71
C GLY A 609 21.59 -66.55 16.04
N SER A 610 20.94 -66.21 17.16
CA SER A 610 21.37 -66.56 18.54
C SER A 610 20.32 -66.22 19.63
N ILE A 611 20.33 -67.04 20.68
CA ILE A 611 19.55 -67.07 21.95
C ILE A 611 19.83 -65.80 22.82
N PRO A 612 18.82 -65.21 23.51
CA PRO A 612 18.44 -65.66 24.87
C PRO A 612 16.94 -65.72 25.21
N GLU A 613 16.64 -66.43 26.30
CA GLU A 613 15.36 -66.46 27.01
C GLU A 613 15.21 -65.29 28.01
N LEU A 614 13.96 -64.95 28.33
CA LEU A 614 13.45 -64.37 29.59
C LEU A 614 14.22 -63.18 30.21
N ASP A 615 13.61 -61.99 30.13
CA ASP A 615 13.10 -61.34 31.35
C ASP A 615 11.90 -60.40 31.04
N ASP A 616 11.22 -59.92 32.08
CA ASP A 616 9.98 -59.13 32.01
C ASP A 616 10.22 -57.63 31.71
N HIS A 617 9.44 -57.07 30.78
CA HIS A 617 9.02 -55.65 30.70
C HIS A 617 8.21 -55.40 29.41
N GLU A 618 6.87 -55.51 29.46
CA GLU A 618 6.02 -54.85 28.44
C GLU A 618 6.05 -53.32 28.64
N SER A 619 6.88 -52.64 27.85
CA SER A 619 6.83 -51.19 27.71
C SER A 619 5.78 -50.80 26.66
N GLU A 620 4.71 -50.10 27.09
CA GLU A 620 3.80 -49.48 26.12
C GLU A 620 4.57 -48.51 25.21
N PRO A 621 4.33 -48.51 23.89
CA PRO A 621 4.97 -47.58 22.98
C PRO A 621 4.49 -46.15 23.27
N ASP A 622 5.46 -45.27 23.57
CA ASP A 622 5.22 -43.87 23.92
C ASP A 622 4.31 -43.15 22.90
N PRO A 623 3.21 -42.49 23.33
CA PRO A 623 2.29 -41.74 22.47
C PRO A 623 2.89 -40.39 22.05
N SER A 624 4.04 -40.47 21.38
CA SER A 624 4.74 -39.39 20.70
C SER A 624 3.89 -38.80 19.57
N LEU A 625 4.15 -37.53 19.26
CA LEU A 625 3.53 -36.83 18.13
C LEU A 625 4.20 -37.25 16.81
N PRO A 626 3.50 -37.19 15.67
CA PRO A 626 4.11 -37.50 14.39
C PRO A 626 5.27 -36.55 14.07
N SER A 627 6.25 -37.07 13.32
CA SER A 627 7.38 -36.28 12.83
C SER A 627 6.90 -35.02 12.12
N THR A 628 7.48 -33.88 12.50
CA THR A 628 7.22 -32.59 11.87
C THR A 628 7.40 -32.64 10.34
N GLU A 629 8.35 -33.45 9.86
CA GLU A 629 8.61 -33.63 8.43
C GLU A 629 7.44 -34.33 7.71
N ASP A 630 6.86 -35.39 8.29
CA ASP A 630 5.72 -36.10 7.68
C ASP A 630 4.45 -35.24 7.69
N VAL A 631 4.24 -34.44 8.73
CA VAL A 631 3.12 -33.48 8.81
C VAL A 631 3.29 -32.37 7.75
N ILE A 632 4.52 -31.91 7.49
CA ILE A 632 4.84 -30.99 6.38
C ILE A 632 4.56 -31.67 5.03
N ARG A 633 5.10 -32.87 4.77
CA ARG A 633 4.93 -33.59 3.49
C ARG A 633 3.46 -33.91 3.17
N LYS A 634 2.65 -34.25 4.18
CA LYS A 634 1.19 -34.40 3.99
C LYS A 634 0.49 -33.05 3.76
N THR A 635 0.94 -31.98 4.41
CA THR A 635 0.43 -30.63 4.16
C THR A 635 0.73 -30.16 2.73
N GLU A 636 1.92 -30.43 2.19
CA GLU A 636 2.28 -30.16 0.79
C GLU A 636 1.40 -30.94 -0.20
N GLN A 637 1.12 -32.22 0.08
CA GLN A 637 0.22 -33.02 -0.74
C GLN A 637 -1.24 -32.50 -0.70
N ILE A 638 -1.68 -31.97 0.43
CA ILE A 638 -2.99 -31.30 0.56
C ILE A 638 -3.01 -29.98 -0.23
N THR A 639 -1.99 -29.12 -0.08
CA THR A 639 -1.95 -27.82 -0.79
C THR A 639 -1.83 -27.99 -2.30
N LYS A 640 -1.09 -28.99 -2.79
CA LYS A 640 -1.05 -29.35 -4.21
C LYS A 640 -2.43 -29.74 -4.75
N ASN A 641 -3.15 -30.63 -4.06
CA ASN A 641 -4.50 -31.03 -4.47
C ASN A 641 -5.48 -29.85 -4.42
N ILE A 642 -5.31 -28.91 -3.48
CA ILE A 642 -6.06 -27.64 -3.42
C ILE A 642 -5.74 -26.73 -4.61
N GLN A 643 -4.47 -26.60 -5.02
CA GLN A 643 -4.09 -25.79 -6.20
C GLN A 643 -4.75 -26.31 -7.49
N GLU A 644 -4.88 -27.63 -7.64
CA GLU A 644 -5.59 -28.24 -8.77
C GLU A 644 -7.11 -27.98 -8.73
N LEU A 645 -7.73 -28.03 -7.54
CA LEU A 645 -9.14 -27.64 -7.36
C LEU A 645 -9.38 -26.16 -7.69
N LEU A 646 -8.51 -25.26 -7.21
CA LEU A 646 -8.62 -23.82 -7.47
C LEU A 646 -8.42 -23.49 -8.96
N ARG A 647 -7.53 -24.22 -9.66
CA ARG A 647 -7.39 -24.14 -11.12
C ARG A 647 -8.68 -24.58 -11.83
N ALA A 648 -9.26 -25.71 -11.43
CA ALA A 648 -10.53 -26.18 -12.00
C ALA A 648 -11.66 -25.17 -11.79
N ALA A 649 -11.71 -24.50 -10.63
CA ALA A 649 -12.68 -23.43 -10.36
C ALA A 649 -12.47 -22.19 -11.25
N GLN A 650 -11.22 -21.74 -11.43
CA GLN A 650 -10.89 -20.64 -12.35
C GLN A 650 -11.25 -20.96 -13.81
N GLU A 651 -11.02 -22.20 -14.23
CA GLU A 651 -11.36 -22.70 -15.57
C GLU A 651 -12.85 -23.08 -15.73
N ASN A 652 -13.69 -22.88 -14.70
CA ASN A 652 -15.11 -23.27 -14.64
C ASN A 652 -15.38 -24.77 -14.91
N LYS A 653 -14.39 -25.64 -14.68
CA LYS A 653 -14.44 -27.09 -14.92
C LYS A 653 -15.06 -27.84 -13.74
N HIS A 654 -16.37 -27.65 -13.58
CA HIS A 654 -17.17 -28.23 -12.48
C HIS A 654 -17.09 -29.77 -12.41
N GLU A 655 -16.97 -30.45 -13.55
CA GLU A 655 -16.77 -31.91 -13.63
C GLU A 655 -15.50 -32.38 -12.88
N SER A 656 -14.48 -31.52 -12.77
CA SER A 656 -13.24 -31.81 -12.05
C SER A 656 -13.34 -31.58 -10.53
N PHE A 657 -14.41 -30.95 -10.03
CA PHE A 657 -14.53 -30.61 -8.59
C PHE A 657 -14.65 -31.86 -7.71
N ILE A 658 -15.38 -32.88 -8.15
CA ILE A 658 -15.56 -34.14 -7.40
C ILE A 658 -14.23 -34.93 -7.33
N PRO A 659 -13.53 -35.25 -8.45
CA PRO A 659 -12.21 -35.90 -8.40
C PRO A 659 -11.13 -35.11 -7.64
N CYS A 660 -11.22 -33.78 -7.57
CA CYS A 660 -10.30 -32.98 -6.76
C CYS A 660 -10.66 -33.06 -5.26
N ALA A 661 -11.95 -32.95 -4.90
CA ALA A 661 -12.42 -33.08 -3.51
C ALA A 661 -12.15 -34.47 -2.92
N GLU A 662 -12.25 -35.53 -3.72
CA GLU A 662 -11.88 -36.89 -3.31
C GLU A 662 -10.40 -37.01 -2.99
N ARG A 663 -9.50 -36.49 -3.85
CA ARG A 663 -8.05 -36.49 -3.60
C ARG A 663 -7.64 -35.62 -2.42
N ILE A 664 -8.32 -34.49 -2.19
CA ILE A 664 -8.13 -33.67 -0.99
C ILE A 664 -8.56 -34.45 0.27
N HIS A 665 -9.72 -35.11 0.23
CA HIS A 665 -10.22 -35.90 1.36
C HIS A 665 -9.33 -37.11 1.68
N VAL A 666 -8.81 -37.82 0.68
CA VAL A 666 -7.82 -38.90 0.89
C VAL A 666 -6.56 -38.35 1.55
N ALA A 667 -5.97 -37.27 1.04
CA ALA A 667 -4.79 -36.65 1.63
C ALA A 667 -5.02 -36.12 3.06
N VAL A 668 -6.23 -35.62 3.36
CA VAL A 668 -6.65 -35.22 4.71
C VAL A 668 -6.78 -36.42 5.65
N ASN A 669 -7.34 -37.54 5.20
CA ASN A 669 -7.42 -38.76 6.01
C ASN A 669 -6.04 -39.36 6.26
N GLU A 670 -5.13 -39.32 5.27
CA GLU A 670 -3.73 -39.72 5.44
C GLU A 670 -3.00 -38.80 6.44
N MET A 671 -3.25 -37.49 6.41
CA MET A 671 -2.69 -36.54 7.38
C MET A 671 -3.25 -36.81 8.80
N ALA A 672 -4.55 -37.08 8.92
CA ALA A 672 -5.18 -37.40 10.20
C ALA A 672 -4.69 -38.74 10.77
N ALA A 673 -4.38 -39.72 9.91
CA ALA A 673 -3.84 -41.02 10.30
C ALA A 673 -2.39 -40.97 10.84
N LEU A 674 -1.67 -39.85 10.66
CA LEU A 674 -0.39 -39.64 11.35
C LEU A 674 -0.54 -39.42 12.86
N PHE A 675 -1.72 -38.98 13.32
CA PHE A 675 -1.95 -38.64 14.72
C PHE A 675 -2.59 -39.80 15.49
N PRO A 676 -2.24 -40.00 16.79
CA PRO A 676 -2.89 -41.02 17.62
C PRO A 676 -4.39 -40.75 17.74
N LYS A 677 -5.20 -41.82 17.84
CA LYS A 677 -6.69 -41.73 17.87
C LYS A 677 -7.26 -40.86 19.00
N ARG A 678 -6.46 -40.55 20.03
CA ARG A 678 -6.74 -39.57 21.09
C ARG A 678 -5.47 -38.73 21.35
N PRO A 679 -5.22 -37.65 20.58
CA PRO A 679 -4.11 -36.75 20.85
C PRO A 679 -4.31 -36.09 22.22
N ARG A 680 -3.25 -35.97 23.04
CA ARG A 680 -3.36 -35.32 24.36
C ARG A 680 -3.76 -33.84 24.22
N SER A 681 -3.08 -33.11 23.35
CA SER A 681 -3.26 -31.67 23.08
C SER A 681 -4.64 -31.33 22.50
N GLU A 682 -5.36 -30.37 23.11
CA GLU A 682 -6.68 -29.90 22.65
C GLU A 682 -6.57 -29.14 21.33
N THR A 683 -5.47 -28.41 21.10
CA THR A 683 -5.23 -27.64 19.86
C THR A 683 -5.04 -28.56 18.66
N VAL A 684 -4.39 -29.72 18.84
CA VAL A 684 -4.34 -30.79 17.83
C VAL A 684 -5.73 -31.37 17.60
N ARG A 685 -6.49 -31.67 18.66
CA ARG A 685 -7.86 -32.21 18.55
C ARG A 685 -8.86 -31.25 17.92
N SER A 686 -8.74 -29.94 18.11
CA SER A 686 -9.58 -28.95 17.42
C SER A 686 -9.15 -28.75 15.96
N SER A 687 -7.84 -28.72 15.69
CA SER A 687 -7.31 -28.56 14.33
C SER A 687 -7.61 -29.78 13.44
N LEU A 688 -7.49 -31.01 13.95
CA LEU A 688 -7.90 -32.23 13.23
C LEU A 688 -9.41 -32.25 12.96
N ARG A 689 -10.25 -31.93 13.95
CA ARG A 689 -11.71 -31.81 13.75
C ARG A 689 -12.04 -30.77 12.67
N SER A 690 -11.37 -29.62 12.68
CA SER A 690 -11.51 -28.57 11.66
C SER A 690 -11.12 -29.06 10.27
N LEU A 691 -9.98 -29.76 10.14
CA LEU A 691 -9.48 -30.31 8.87
C LEU A 691 -10.45 -31.33 8.27
N THR A 692 -10.83 -32.36 9.04
CA THR A 692 -11.75 -33.41 8.57
C THR A 692 -13.15 -32.87 8.31
N SER A 693 -13.67 -31.96 9.16
CA SER A 693 -14.97 -31.32 8.94
C SER A 693 -14.97 -30.50 7.64
N SER A 694 -13.92 -29.72 7.39
CA SER A 694 -13.80 -28.90 6.17
C SER A 694 -13.63 -29.77 4.91
N ALA A 695 -12.94 -30.90 4.99
CA ALA A 695 -12.85 -31.87 3.89
C ALA A 695 -14.19 -32.57 3.60
N ASN A 696 -14.97 -32.89 4.64
CA ASN A 696 -16.32 -33.42 4.48
C ASN A 696 -17.27 -32.37 3.87
N ARG A 697 -17.17 -31.11 4.31
CA ARG A 697 -17.93 -29.97 3.76
C ARG A 697 -17.56 -29.71 2.30
N LEU A 698 -16.27 -29.81 1.94
CA LEU A 698 -15.82 -29.73 0.55
C LEU A 698 -16.49 -30.81 -0.31
N GLN A 699 -16.52 -32.06 0.16
CA GLN A 699 -17.22 -33.13 -0.56
C GLN A 699 -18.73 -32.89 -0.68
N SER A 700 -19.40 -32.34 0.35
CA SER A 700 -20.84 -32.04 0.25
C SER A 700 -21.13 -30.92 -0.74
N GLU A 701 -20.31 -29.86 -0.80
CA GLU A 701 -20.53 -28.77 -1.75
C GLU A 701 -20.20 -29.19 -3.18
N CYS A 702 -19.12 -29.97 -3.41
CA CYS A 702 -18.83 -30.54 -4.72
C CYS A 702 -19.90 -31.54 -5.20
N LYS A 703 -20.61 -32.23 -4.29
CA LYS A 703 -21.73 -33.14 -4.61
C LYS A 703 -23.08 -32.43 -4.77
N LYS A 704 -23.20 -31.18 -4.33
CA LYS A 704 -24.38 -30.32 -4.56
C LYS A 704 -24.36 -29.62 -5.92
N ALA A 705 -23.20 -29.57 -6.59
CA ALA A 705 -23.10 -29.05 -7.96
C ALA A 705 -23.97 -29.92 -8.90
N PRO A 706 -25.05 -29.38 -9.48
CA PRO A 706 -25.96 -30.18 -10.31
C PRO A 706 -25.37 -30.42 -11.71
N PRO A 707 -25.83 -31.46 -12.43
CA PRO A 707 -25.53 -31.62 -13.85
C PRO A 707 -26.05 -30.43 -14.66
N LEU A 708 -25.39 -30.15 -15.79
CA LEU A 708 -25.34 -28.84 -16.46
C LEU A 708 -26.66 -28.29 -17.07
N GLU A 709 -27.80 -28.99 -16.91
CA GLU A 709 -29.01 -28.75 -17.70
C GLU A 709 -30.13 -27.95 -16.99
N SER A 710 -29.94 -27.51 -15.73
CA SER A 710 -31.02 -26.80 -14.99
C SER A 710 -30.63 -25.74 -13.95
N SER A 711 -29.34 -25.52 -13.66
CA SER A 711 -28.90 -24.50 -12.68
C SER A 711 -28.81 -23.09 -13.27
N SER A 712 -29.07 -22.06 -12.46
CA SER A 712 -28.78 -20.68 -12.88
C SER A 712 -27.29 -20.38 -12.72
N ALA A 713 -26.76 -19.45 -13.53
CA ALA A 713 -25.36 -19.05 -13.45
C ALA A 713 -24.96 -18.47 -12.07
N ALA A 714 -25.93 -17.92 -11.31
CA ALA A 714 -25.70 -17.42 -9.96
C ALA A 714 -25.48 -18.56 -8.94
N ASP A 715 -26.22 -19.67 -9.07
CA ASP A 715 -26.08 -20.84 -8.19
C ASP A 715 -24.71 -21.51 -8.40
N VAL A 716 -24.30 -21.64 -9.66
CA VAL A 716 -22.99 -22.19 -10.07
C VAL A 716 -21.83 -21.34 -9.50
N GLN A 717 -21.96 -20.02 -9.55
CA GLN A 717 -20.98 -19.09 -8.98
C GLN A 717 -20.94 -19.17 -7.44
N LEU A 718 -22.09 -19.32 -6.77
CA LEU A 718 -22.18 -19.49 -5.33
C LEU A 718 -21.53 -20.80 -4.85
N VAL A 719 -21.83 -21.92 -5.53
CA VAL A 719 -21.20 -23.23 -5.23
C VAL A 719 -19.70 -23.15 -5.43
N THR A 720 -19.22 -22.50 -6.50
CA THR A 720 -17.79 -22.25 -6.73
C THR A 720 -17.15 -21.48 -5.57
N GLN A 721 -17.80 -20.40 -5.09
CA GLN A 721 -17.32 -19.63 -3.94
C GLN A 721 -17.27 -20.45 -2.65
N GLN A 722 -18.27 -21.32 -2.41
CA GLN A 722 -18.32 -22.21 -1.25
C GLN A 722 -17.21 -23.29 -1.30
N VAL A 723 -16.97 -23.87 -2.47
CA VAL A 723 -15.88 -24.83 -2.73
C VAL A 723 -14.51 -24.19 -2.48
N ILE A 724 -14.30 -22.95 -2.95
CA ILE A 724 -13.09 -22.16 -2.68
C ILE A 724 -12.93 -21.90 -1.17
N GLN A 725 -14.00 -21.52 -0.45
CA GLN A 725 -13.93 -21.30 1.00
C GLN A 725 -13.58 -22.59 1.77
N CYS A 726 -14.16 -23.74 1.40
CA CYS A 726 -13.79 -25.04 1.97
C CYS A 726 -12.30 -25.34 1.76
N ALA A 727 -11.73 -25.03 0.59
CA ALA A 727 -10.32 -25.22 0.31
C ALA A 727 -9.41 -24.32 1.20
N TYR A 728 -9.80 -23.06 1.42
CA TYR A 728 -9.09 -22.18 2.36
C TYR A 728 -9.15 -22.67 3.81
N ASP A 729 -10.32 -23.16 4.27
CA ASP A 729 -10.49 -23.69 5.63
C ASP A 729 -9.59 -24.92 5.87
N ILE A 730 -9.50 -25.83 4.89
CA ILE A 730 -8.60 -26.99 4.93
C ILE A 730 -7.12 -26.55 4.98
N ALA A 731 -6.70 -25.63 4.11
CA ALA A 731 -5.33 -25.13 4.09
C ALA A 731 -4.94 -24.43 5.42
N LYS A 732 -5.88 -23.69 6.03
CA LYS A 732 -5.71 -23.07 7.35
C LYS A 732 -5.51 -24.12 8.45
N ALA A 733 -6.36 -25.15 8.49
CA ALA A 733 -6.25 -26.22 9.49
C ALA A 733 -4.96 -27.04 9.34
N ALA A 734 -4.54 -27.35 8.11
CA ALA A 734 -3.28 -28.05 7.85
C ALA A 734 -2.06 -27.23 8.30
N LYS A 735 -2.03 -25.91 7.99
CA LYS A 735 -0.99 -25.00 8.49
C LYS A 735 -1.00 -24.90 10.03
N GLN A 736 -2.16 -24.92 10.67
CA GLN A 736 -2.25 -24.94 12.14
C GLN A 736 -1.62 -26.21 12.72
N LEU A 737 -1.87 -27.39 12.14
CA LEU A 737 -1.23 -28.64 12.56
C LEU A 737 0.29 -28.59 12.45
N VAL A 738 0.85 -28.13 11.31
CA VAL A 738 2.30 -27.91 11.17
C VAL A 738 2.82 -26.95 12.25
N THR A 739 2.10 -25.86 12.51
CA THR A 739 2.50 -24.85 13.52
C THR A 739 2.49 -25.40 14.95
N ILE A 740 1.65 -26.40 15.23
CA ILE A 740 1.59 -27.07 16.54
C ILE A 740 2.71 -28.11 16.63
N THR A 741 2.91 -28.99 15.64
CA THR A 741 3.99 -30.00 15.70
C THR A 741 5.39 -29.39 15.63
N THR A 742 5.58 -28.23 14.97
CA THR A 742 6.83 -27.45 15.08
C THR A 742 7.08 -26.84 16.47
N LYS A 743 6.08 -26.81 17.36
CA LYS A 743 6.17 -26.24 18.72
C LYS A 743 6.10 -27.30 19.82
N GLU A 744 5.53 -28.46 19.55
CA GLU A 744 5.48 -29.59 20.49
C GLU A 744 6.66 -30.58 20.27
N ASN A 745 7.48 -30.40 19.22
CA ASN A 745 8.70 -31.16 18.92
C ASN A 745 10.02 -30.33 18.97
N ASN A 746 10.00 -29.10 19.49
CA ASN A 746 11.16 -28.23 19.76
C ASN A 746 11.14 -27.79 21.22
#